data_AF-A0A2V8RVG7-F1
#
_entry.id   AF-A0A2V8RVG7-F1
#
_cell.length_a   1.000
_cell.length_b   1.000
_cell.length_c   1.000
_cell.angle_alpha   90.00
_cell.angle_beta   90.00
_cell.angle_gamma   90.00
#
_symmetry.space_group_name_H-M   'P 1'
#
loop_
_entity.id
_entity.type
_entity.pdbx_description
1 polymer ?
#
loop_
_entity_poly.entity_id
_entity_poly.type
_entity_poly.pdbx_seq_one_letter_code
_entity_poly.pdbx_strand_id
1 'polypeptide(L)'
;MTNSLFFNSSFIIHHSSFPVRQFKMYAHAWRDSIRQTRRVAARRVAAIVRRCKLSLAARHGLTHLCVCVALVCAWSTPKDVVKPKPTRAPAVALNDAALDAILQSAANDALGAREGAIIVLDPQTGRVRAIVNPRLAGEQAFPPGSAIKPFTLLTALRSGALDPNARLLCRKHYVRLDAHFTCSHPASLPPFTPAQALAYSCNYFFARVGERLKPDDFNATLAAYGFGARTGLADEFEQTGKLPRARWHLSEALGEGEDLLVTPMQLLTAYAALLNGGHLYTPQTAASENFPAHERAAPEIANAESALLLEGMRGVVAYGTAERAHLDALPIIIYGKTGTATEVGGVHTHGWFVGFAAGNKQMLAPTETRTSDPDQTNADATTHAKQSAPEQFKLAVLVFLKRATGVQSATVSQPIFAAYARATAETNDEAKLRRAAATTRTVDANSYDLSAETAPDDSASEAATREPSVRVHLVREETTRTLALEDYIYGVLAAEASTEDEYEAIKALAVVSRTFTLKNLHRHARDGYDFCNLTHCQRYLAVNANDDTRPEFHALLRRAVNETAGEVLRDGRGQLINAYFSASCGGMTANVETLWGAPAHERYERGVRDDFCVGAPNSSWTDVLSAAQLARALHEDERSDVGARVDEIRVLKRDASGRAEVVAVRGERQRVLRGWDFKTIVGRTLGWNVLKSSRFTVERAGANFIFRGSGFGHGLGLCQMGAHVQARSGTDYRQILAYYFPGTSLAQLANLSAPWHDDLLWRAHDVTTKSHEATRSRSDTKRLNLFRVSSCDFVVKNSPASINHARTASAASSAARLTLASEHFRVSYTAQAERRDVEDVLRTLEAARTDMQQRLAAASLDLPALPVLEIVAHETTGEFVGTTGQPAWAAAATRGRRIELQPLATLRKRGVLTTTLRHEYAHAVIDALSKGRAPRWLAEGLAVYAAGEGVMLARVAAPKQRLSTDELEQQLAQPASAAEMRALYAAAYREVLALIRKEGEPRVWRHVAHS
;
A
#
# COMPACT_ATOMS: atom_id res chain seq x y z
N MET A 1 44.44 -43.84 50.71
CA MET A 1 44.87 -44.51 49.47
C MET A 1 44.94 -43.42 48.41
N THR A 2 46.08 -42.71 48.33
CA THR A 2 47.21 -42.96 47.39
C THR A 2 46.75 -42.80 45.94
N ASN A 3 47.37 -42.04 45.04
CA ASN A 3 48.65 -41.33 44.99
C ASN A 3 48.53 -40.34 43.80
N SER A 4 48.95 -39.07 43.85
CA SER A 4 50.32 -38.56 43.55
C SER A 4 50.83 -38.91 42.13
N LEU A 5 51.55 -38.12 41.34
CA LEU A 5 52.41 -36.92 41.51
C LEU A 5 52.78 -36.42 40.06
N PHE A 6 53.00 -35.09 39.91
CA PHE A 6 54.19 -34.44 39.31
C PHE A 6 54.49 -34.58 37.81
N PHE A 7 55.23 -33.68 37.11
CA PHE A 7 55.67 -32.28 37.22
C PHE A 7 56.58 -32.05 35.96
N ASN A 8 56.95 -30.79 35.74
CA ASN A 8 58.06 -30.27 34.93
C ASN A 8 57.87 -30.07 33.42
N SER A 9 57.90 -28.84 32.87
CA SER A 9 58.88 -27.72 32.94
C SER A 9 60.03 -27.88 31.94
N SER A 10 60.19 -26.88 31.05
CA SER A 10 61.44 -26.17 30.67
C SER A 10 61.22 -25.35 29.39
N PHE A 11 61.27 -24.01 29.43
CA PHE A 11 62.42 -23.13 29.14
C PHE A 11 62.85 -23.18 27.64
N ILE A 12 63.00 -22.07 26.89
CA ILE A 12 64.07 -21.05 27.01
C ILE A 12 63.69 -19.75 26.27
N ILE A 13 64.23 -18.65 26.81
CA ILE A 13 64.20 -17.23 26.42
C ILE A 13 65.05 -16.95 25.17
N HIS A 14 64.64 -15.98 24.32
CA HIS A 14 65.62 -15.05 23.73
C HIS A 14 65.07 -13.63 23.60
N HIS A 15 65.78 -12.70 24.25
CA HIS A 15 65.68 -11.25 24.13
C HIS A 15 66.12 -10.73 22.75
N SER A 16 65.45 -9.68 22.28
CA SER A 16 66.09 -8.62 21.48
C SER A 16 65.39 -7.27 21.71
N SER A 17 66.16 -6.21 21.60
CA SER A 17 66.00 -4.93 22.31
C SER A 17 65.74 -3.75 21.36
N PHE A 18 64.79 -2.86 21.71
CA PHE A 18 64.62 -1.43 21.33
C PHE A 18 64.39 -1.04 19.83
N PRO A 19 63.82 0.15 19.48
CA PRO A 19 63.46 1.30 20.32
C PRO A 19 62.07 1.95 20.13
N VAL A 20 61.65 2.64 21.20
CA VAL A 20 60.59 3.65 21.26
C VAL A 20 60.99 4.89 20.45
N ARG A 21 60.48 5.04 19.23
CA ARG A 21 60.42 6.31 18.47
C ARG A 21 59.57 6.14 17.21
N GLN A 22 58.23 6.20 17.30
CA GLN A 22 57.40 6.53 16.11
C GLN A 22 55.93 6.92 16.35
N PHE A 23 55.54 7.41 17.54
CA PHE A 23 54.17 7.89 17.81
C PHE A 23 53.99 9.43 17.76
N LYS A 24 54.83 10.13 16.98
CA LYS A 24 54.68 11.58 16.70
C LYS A 24 54.62 11.97 15.22
N MET A 25 54.52 11.02 14.29
CA MET A 25 54.47 11.32 12.83
C MET A 25 53.07 11.27 12.19
N TYR A 26 52.04 10.74 12.83
CA TYR A 26 50.71 10.62 12.22
C TYR A 26 49.73 11.78 12.48
N ALA A 27 50.05 12.71 13.39
CA ALA A 27 49.20 13.89 13.66
C ALA A 27 49.55 15.12 12.80
N HIS A 28 50.69 15.12 12.10
CA HIS A 28 51.13 16.22 11.23
C HIS A 28 50.68 16.05 9.77
N ALA A 29 50.60 14.82 9.25
CA ALA A 29 50.19 14.55 7.86
C ALA A 29 48.71 14.86 7.56
N TRP A 30 47.83 14.82 8.58
CA TRP A 30 46.40 15.06 8.39
C TRP A 30 46.03 16.56 8.38
N ARG A 31 46.83 17.42 9.03
CA ARG A 31 46.62 18.88 9.03
C ARG A 31 47.11 19.57 7.77
N ASP A 32 48.12 19.01 7.09
CA ASP A 32 48.64 19.59 5.85
C ASP A 32 47.76 19.27 4.62
N SER A 33 47.08 18.11 4.62
CA SER A 33 46.11 17.74 3.58
C SER A 33 44.92 18.72 3.51
N ILE A 34 44.36 19.11 4.67
CA ILE A 34 43.23 20.05 4.76
C ILE A 34 43.64 21.49 4.38
N ARG A 35 44.90 21.88 4.60
CA ARG A 35 45.42 23.19 4.20
C ARG A 35 45.67 23.30 2.69
N GLN A 36 46.02 22.21 2.01
CA GLN A 36 46.17 22.18 0.56
C GLN A 36 44.82 22.25 -0.18
N THR A 37 43.76 21.58 0.32
CA THR A 37 42.44 21.60 -0.33
C THR A 37 41.79 22.99 -0.29
N ARG A 38 41.97 23.74 0.81
CA ARG A 38 41.45 25.11 0.94
C ARG A 38 42.17 26.13 0.04
N ARG A 39 43.46 25.92 -0.28
CA ARG A 39 44.23 26.82 -1.17
C ARG A 39 43.91 26.61 -2.67
N VAL A 40 43.47 25.42 -3.06
CA VAL A 40 43.02 25.13 -4.45
C VAL A 40 41.61 25.66 -4.71
N ALA A 41 40.71 25.60 -3.72
CA ALA A 41 39.36 26.15 -3.81
C ALA A 41 39.35 27.69 -3.92
N ALA A 42 40.20 28.38 -3.15
CA ALA A 42 40.29 29.85 -3.18
C ALA A 42 40.87 30.40 -4.50
N ARG A 43 41.75 29.66 -5.18
CA ARG A 43 42.33 30.07 -6.49
C ARG A 43 41.37 29.88 -7.66
N ARG A 44 40.42 28.94 -7.58
CA ARG A 44 39.38 28.74 -8.61
C ARG A 44 38.25 29.77 -8.54
N VAL A 45 37.91 30.26 -7.35
CA VAL A 45 36.90 31.32 -7.17
C VAL A 45 37.44 32.69 -7.62
N ALA A 46 38.73 32.98 -7.38
CA ALA A 46 39.37 34.22 -7.83
C ALA A 46 39.56 34.34 -9.36
N ALA A 47 39.54 33.22 -10.09
CA ALA A 47 39.65 33.20 -11.55
C ALA A 47 38.31 33.43 -12.27
N ILE A 48 37.18 33.11 -11.62
CA ILE A 48 35.82 33.29 -12.15
C ILE A 48 35.36 34.76 -12.02
N VAL A 49 35.81 35.46 -10.97
CA VAL A 49 35.44 36.87 -10.72
C VAL A 49 36.21 37.87 -11.60
N ARG A 50 37.32 37.45 -12.26
CA ARG A 50 38.13 38.32 -13.13
C ARG A 50 37.71 38.37 -14.61
N ARG A 51 36.68 37.62 -15.04
CA ARG A 51 36.28 37.51 -16.46
C ARG A 51 34.97 38.19 -16.88
N CYS A 52 34.30 38.95 -16.02
CA CYS A 52 33.09 39.68 -16.40
C CYS A 52 33.19 41.19 -16.12
N LYS A 53 33.79 41.91 -17.06
CA LYS A 53 33.53 43.31 -17.45
C LYS A 53 33.19 43.22 -18.95
N LEU A 54 32.18 43.81 -19.58
CA LEU A 54 31.27 44.92 -19.35
C LEU A 54 30.13 44.75 -20.39
N SER A 55 28.89 45.11 -20.06
CA SER A 55 28.13 46.04 -20.89
C SER A 55 27.12 46.80 -20.01
N LEU A 56 26.92 48.06 -20.37
CA LEU A 56 26.47 49.15 -19.52
C LEU A 56 25.05 49.53 -19.98
N ALA A 57 24.01 49.29 -19.18
CA ALA A 57 22.77 50.09 -19.15
C ALA A 57 21.74 49.45 -18.20
N ALA A 58 21.59 50.02 -17.00
CA ALA A 58 20.39 50.11 -16.16
C ALA A 58 20.82 50.27 -14.70
N ARG A 59 21.36 51.45 -14.39
CA ARG A 59 21.45 51.96 -13.02
C ARG A 59 20.05 52.44 -12.63
N HIS A 60 19.49 51.91 -11.55
CA HIS A 60 18.97 52.67 -10.40
C HIS A 60 18.32 51.70 -9.41
N GLY A 61 18.83 51.68 -8.17
CA GLY A 61 18.18 50.98 -7.07
C GLY A 61 19.09 50.06 -6.24
N LEU A 62 20.31 50.47 -5.87
CA LEU A 62 21.08 49.75 -4.85
C LEU A 62 22.05 50.69 -4.11
N THR A 63 21.48 51.59 -3.33
CA THR A 63 22.19 52.42 -2.34
C THR A 63 21.60 52.24 -0.95
N HIS A 64 21.29 50.99 -0.56
CA HIS A 64 20.90 50.66 0.82
C HIS A 64 21.50 49.35 1.37
N LEU A 65 22.39 48.69 0.61
CA LEU A 65 22.92 47.37 0.98
C LEU A 65 24.45 47.34 1.24
N CYS A 66 25.05 48.47 1.64
CA CYS A 66 26.48 48.53 1.98
C CYS A 66 26.79 48.93 3.44
N VAL A 67 25.78 49.09 4.31
CA VAL A 67 26.01 49.44 5.72
C VAL A 67 25.77 48.27 6.69
N CYS A 68 25.18 47.14 6.25
CA CYS A 68 24.82 46.04 7.17
C CYS A 68 25.82 44.86 7.22
N VAL A 69 26.93 44.87 6.48
CA VAL A 69 27.87 43.71 6.44
C VAL A 69 29.20 43.97 7.17
N ALA A 70 29.46 45.19 7.63
CA ALA A 70 30.70 45.54 8.33
C ALA A 70 30.62 45.51 9.87
N LEU A 71 29.44 45.19 10.46
CA LEU A 71 29.23 45.21 11.91
C LEU A 71 29.10 43.82 12.58
N VAL A 72 29.27 42.71 11.86
CA VAL A 72 29.02 41.35 12.40
C VAL A 72 30.28 40.47 12.56
N CYS A 73 31.49 40.99 12.34
CA CYS A 73 32.72 40.17 12.44
C CYS A 73 33.73 40.57 13.52
N ALA A 74 33.33 41.38 14.50
CA ALA A 74 34.16 41.63 15.68
C ALA A 74 33.30 41.50 16.93
N TRP A 75 33.45 40.36 17.64
CA TRP A 75 33.39 40.16 19.09
C TRP A 75 32.96 38.72 19.39
N SER A 76 33.95 37.85 19.63
CA SER A 76 33.73 36.54 20.25
C SER A 76 34.88 36.19 21.18
N THR A 77 34.74 36.59 22.45
CA THR A 77 35.32 35.85 23.58
C THR A 77 34.22 35.73 24.63
N PRO A 78 33.76 34.52 25.00
CA PRO A 78 32.88 34.38 26.16
C PRO A 78 33.74 34.32 27.42
N LYS A 79 33.66 35.36 28.24
CA LYS A 79 33.80 35.26 29.70
C LYS A 79 32.42 34.99 30.29
N ASP A 80 32.41 34.33 31.45
CA ASP A 80 31.26 33.88 32.21
C ASP A 80 30.11 34.91 32.29
N VAL A 81 28.92 34.52 31.81
CA VAL A 81 27.67 35.26 32.04
C VAL A 81 26.59 34.28 32.48
N VAL A 82 26.12 34.50 33.71
CA VAL A 82 24.96 33.86 34.35
C VAL A 82 23.72 34.07 33.48
N LYS A 83 23.02 32.99 33.11
CA LYS A 83 21.75 33.06 32.36
C LYS A 83 20.62 33.60 33.27
N PRO A 84 19.86 34.63 32.86
CA PRO A 84 18.61 34.96 33.54
C PRO A 84 17.54 33.90 33.25
N LYS A 85 16.73 33.61 34.28
CA LYS A 85 15.60 32.68 34.24
C LYS A 85 14.58 33.16 33.20
N PRO A 86 14.08 32.33 32.27
CA PRO A 86 13.06 32.76 31.33
C PRO A 86 11.73 32.97 32.05
N THR A 87 11.29 34.23 32.15
CA THR A 87 9.91 34.58 32.47
C THR A 87 9.02 34.17 31.29
N ARG A 88 8.11 33.24 31.57
CA ARG A 88 7.08 32.74 30.63
C ARG A 88 6.15 33.89 30.26
N ALA A 89 6.15 34.30 28.99
CA ALA A 89 5.12 35.19 28.46
C ALA A 89 3.74 34.50 28.55
N PRO A 90 2.66 35.24 28.85
CA PRO A 90 1.33 34.66 28.92
C PRO A 90 0.90 34.14 27.54
N ALA A 91 0.41 32.91 27.48
CA ALA A 91 -0.12 32.29 26.28
C ALA A 91 -1.38 33.04 25.82
N VAL A 92 -1.38 33.48 24.56
CA VAL A 92 -2.53 34.09 23.90
C VAL A 92 -3.40 32.96 23.38
N ALA A 93 -4.69 32.97 23.72
CA ALA A 93 -5.66 32.02 23.20
C ALA A 93 -5.64 32.04 21.66
N LEU A 94 -5.63 30.87 21.02
CA LEU A 94 -5.57 30.72 19.57
C LEU A 94 -6.82 31.38 18.96
N ASN A 95 -6.66 32.52 18.29
CA ASN A 95 -7.76 33.19 17.60
C ASN A 95 -8.01 32.52 16.24
N ASP A 96 -9.22 32.68 15.70
CA ASP A 96 -9.63 32.06 14.42
C ASP A 96 -8.66 32.36 13.27
N ALA A 97 -8.06 33.55 13.25
CA ALA A 97 -7.07 33.94 12.24
C ALA A 97 -5.78 33.11 12.33
N ALA A 98 -5.33 32.77 13.55
CA ALA A 98 -4.19 31.89 13.76
C ALA A 98 -4.49 30.45 13.31
N LEU A 99 -5.70 29.96 13.56
CA LEU A 99 -6.14 28.65 13.07
C LEU A 99 -6.20 28.62 11.53
N ASP A 100 -6.78 29.64 10.91
CA ASP A 100 -6.86 29.77 9.45
C ASP A 100 -5.45 29.79 8.82
N ALA A 101 -4.49 30.50 9.43
CA ALA A 101 -3.09 30.50 8.99
C ALA A 101 -2.42 29.11 9.12
N ILE A 102 -2.66 28.38 10.21
CA ILE A 102 -2.16 27.01 10.40
C ILE A 102 -2.73 26.07 9.32
N LEU A 103 -4.04 26.14 9.07
CA LEU A 103 -4.72 25.33 8.07
C LEU A 103 -4.25 25.66 6.65
N GLN A 104 -4.03 26.93 6.34
CA GLN A 104 -3.51 27.38 5.06
C GLN A 104 -2.07 26.90 4.82
N SER A 105 -1.19 26.96 5.84
CA SER A 105 0.16 26.42 5.76
C SER A 105 0.12 24.90 5.53
N ALA A 106 -0.64 24.18 6.35
CA ALA A 106 -0.78 22.72 6.23
C ALA A 106 -1.32 22.31 4.86
N ALA A 107 -2.27 23.06 4.29
CA ALA A 107 -2.81 22.81 2.96
C ALA A 107 -1.77 23.06 1.86
N ASN A 108 -0.98 24.14 1.95
CA ASN A 108 0.09 24.42 0.99
C ASN A 108 1.17 23.32 1.01
N ASP A 109 1.61 22.94 2.20
CA ASP A 109 2.66 21.93 2.38
C ASP A 109 2.18 20.54 1.93
N ALA A 110 0.92 20.20 2.24
CA ALA A 110 0.31 18.94 1.85
C ALA A 110 0.18 18.81 0.32
N LEU A 111 -0.25 19.88 -0.37
CA LEU A 111 -0.34 19.84 -1.84
C LEU A 111 1.05 19.74 -2.46
N GLY A 112 1.99 20.59 -2.01
CA GLY A 112 3.35 20.66 -2.53
C GLY A 112 3.39 20.95 -4.03
N ALA A 113 4.21 20.22 -4.78
CA ALA A 113 4.34 20.37 -6.23
C ALA A 113 3.25 19.63 -7.06
N ARG A 114 2.23 19.06 -6.41
CA ARG A 114 1.19 18.28 -7.09
C ARG A 114 0.18 19.20 -7.77
N GLU A 115 -0.28 18.82 -8.96
CA GLU A 115 -1.38 19.51 -9.62
C GLU A 115 -2.72 19.13 -8.98
N GLY A 116 -3.41 20.10 -8.40
CA GLY A 116 -4.65 19.85 -7.66
C GLY A 116 -5.20 21.09 -6.99
N ALA A 117 -6.22 20.92 -6.15
CA ALA A 117 -6.75 21.97 -5.28
C ALA A 117 -7.08 21.39 -3.91
N ILE A 118 -6.92 22.21 -2.88
CA ILE A 118 -7.31 21.88 -1.51
C ILE A 118 -8.21 22.99 -1.00
N ILE A 119 -9.33 22.62 -0.38
CA ILE A 119 -10.29 23.55 0.20
C ILE A 119 -10.56 23.10 1.63
N VAL A 120 -10.51 24.04 2.57
CA VAL A 120 -10.90 23.84 3.96
C VAL A 120 -12.02 24.81 4.28
N LEU A 121 -13.14 24.29 4.79
CA LEU A 121 -14.39 25.01 4.98
C LEU A 121 -14.98 24.71 6.36
N ASP A 122 -15.63 25.70 6.96
CA ASP A 122 -16.58 25.49 8.06
C ASP A 122 -17.94 25.05 7.49
N PRO A 123 -18.35 23.78 7.71
CA PRO A 123 -19.58 23.28 7.12
C PRO A 123 -20.85 23.88 7.76
N GLN A 124 -20.75 24.55 8.91
CA GLN A 124 -21.91 25.16 9.59
C GLN A 124 -22.22 26.57 9.10
N THR A 125 -21.29 27.19 8.35
CA THR A 125 -21.43 28.60 7.95
C THR A 125 -21.09 28.85 6.48
N GLY A 126 -20.35 27.94 5.83
CA GLY A 126 -19.80 28.17 4.49
C GLY A 126 -18.52 29.02 4.49
N ARG A 127 -17.94 29.36 5.65
CA ARG A 127 -16.68 30.12 5.69
C ARG A 127 -15.52 29.28 5.16
N VAL A 128 -14.83 29.77 4.14
CA VAL A 128 -13.59 29.16 3.64
C VAL A 128 -12.45 29.53 4.59
N ARG A 129 -11.92 28.52 5.30
CA ARG A 129 -10.82 28.65 6.28
C ARG A 129 -9.45 28.64 5.60
N ALA A 130 -9.30 27.86 4.52
CA ALA A 130 -8.10 27.82 3.69
C ALA A 130 -8.43 27.36 2.26
N ILE A 131 -7.68 27.85 1.28
CA ILE A 131 -7.81 27.40 -0.11
C ILE A 131 -6.47 27.42 -0.84
N VAL A 132 -6.19 26.37 -1.59
CA VAL A 132 -5.00 26.23 -2.45
C VAL A 132 -5.47 25.97 -3.87
N ASN A 133 -4.96 26.75 -4.83
CA ASN A 133 -5.39 26.78 -6.24
C ASN A 133 -6.89 27.08 -6.43
N PRO A 134 -7.36 28.29 -6.02
CA PRO A 134 -8.78 28.66 -6.04
C PRO A 134 -9.42 28.64 -7.44
N ARG A 135 -8.67 28.96 -8.50
CA ARG A 135 -9.16 28.85 -9.88
C ARG A 135 -9.53 27.42 -10.23
N LEU A 136 -8.69 26.45 -9.88
CA LEU A 136 -9.00 25.04 -10.13
C LEU A 136 -10.22 24.59 -9.29
N ALA A 137 -10.36 25.13 -8.08
CA ALA A 137 -11.46 24.79 -7.17
C ALA A 137 -12.85 25.21 -7.69
N GLY A 138 -12.96 26.32 -8.42
CA GLY A 138 -14.25 26.86 -8.90
C GLY A 138 -14.43 26.97 -10.43
N GLU A 139 -13.35 27.11 -11.20
CA GLU A 139 -13.40 27.39 -12.65
C GLU A 139 -13.18 26.13 -13.51
N GLN A 140 -12.94 24.96 -12.92
CA GLN A 140 -12.80 23.69 -13.63
C GLN A 140 -13.71 22.62 -13.03
N ALA A 141 -14.43 21.91 -13.89
CA ALA A 141 -15.29 20.81 -13.52
C ALA A 141 -14.74 19.48 -14.04
N PHE A 142 -14.84 18.44 -13.23
CA PHE A 142 -14.26 17.14 -13.49
C PHE A 142 -15.24 16.03 -13.12
N PRO A 143 -15.10 14.82 -13.68
CA PRO A 143 -15.87 13.66 -13.23
C PRO A 143 -15.58 13.38 -11.74
N PRO A 144 -16.61 13.26 -10.88
CA PRO A 144 -16.43 13.07 -9.43
C PRO A 144 -15.97 11.66 -9.06
N GLY A 145 -16.12 10.69 -9.97
CA GLY A 145 -15.94 9.29 -9.67
C GLY A 145 -16.81 8.86 -8.49
N SER A 146 -16.30 7.92 -7.71
CA SER A 146 -17.01 7.41 -6.54
C SER A 146 -17.34 8.45 -5.45
N ALA A 147 -16.88 9.70 -5.55
CA ALA A 147 -17.30 10.76 -4.63
C ALA A 147 -18.77 11.15 -4.80
N ILE A 148 -19.46 10.78 -5.89
CA ILE A 148 -20.89 11.05 -6.04
C ILE A 148 -21.79 10.05 -5.28
N LYS A 149 -21.25 8.87 -4.92
CA LYS A 149 -22.05 7.74 -4.41
C LYS A 149 -22.91 8.01 -3.18
N PRO A 150 -22.56 8.91 -2.24
CA PRO A 150 -23.50 9.33 -1.19
C PRO A 150 -24.81 9.90 -1.73
N PHE A 151 -24.76 10.71 -2.80
CA PHE A 151 -25.95 11.26 -3.44
C PHE A 151 -26.70 10.21 -4.25
N THR A 152 -25.99 9.30 -4.93
CA THR A 152 -26.62 8.12 -5.58
C THR A 152 -27.38 7.26 -4.56
N LEU A 153 -26.79 7.06 -3.39
CA LEU A 153 -27.40 6.31 -2.30
C LEU A 153 -28.64 7.04 -1.74
N LEU A 154 -28.53 8.34 -1.52
CA LEU A 154 -29.65 9.17 -1.08
C LEU A 154 -30.82 9.11 -2.05
N THR A 155 -30.58 9.30 -3.36
CA THR A 155 -31.62 9.16 -4.39
C THR A 155 -32.26 7.78 -4.36
N ALA A 156 -31.47 6.71 -4.18
CA ALA A 156 -31.98 5.35 -4.17
C ALA A 156 -32.87 5.04 -2.97
N LEU A 157 -32.54 5.59 -1.80
CA LEU A 157 -33.37 5.47 -0.61
C LEU A 157 -34.70 6.22 -0.79
N ARG A 158 -34.66 7.46 -1.32
CA ARG A 158 -35.85 8.30 -1.51
C ARG A 158 -36.81 7.78 -2.56
N SER A 159 -36.27 7.28 -3.67
CA SER A 159 -37.08 6.72 -4.76
C SER A 159 -37.61 5.32 -4.44
N GLY A 160 -37.20 4.70 -3.32
CA GLY A 160 -37.50 3.31 -2.99
C GLY A 160 -36.76 2.29 -3.86
N ALA A 161 -35.79 2.72 -4.68
CA ALA A 161 -34.97 1.84 -5.52
C ALA A 161 -34.04 0.92 -4.73
N LEU A 162 -33.78 1.26 -3.46
CA LEU A 162 -32.97 0.50 -2.51
C LEU A 162 -33.63 0.41 -1.14
N ASP A 163 -33.79 -0.80 -0.64
CA ASP A 163 -34.12 -1.06 0.77
C ASP A 163 -32.88 -0.74 1.65
N PRO A 164 -32.99 0.11 2.69
CA PRO A 164 -31.87 0.43 3.59
C PRO A 164 -31.28 -0.80 4.29
N ASN A 165 -32.05 -1.88 4.46
CA ASN A 165 -31.61 -3.13 5.05
C ASN A 165 -31.10 -4.15 4.03
N ALA A 166 -31.06 -3.80 2.74
CA ALA A 166 -30.58 -4.69 1.70
C ALA A 166 -29.18 -5.24 2.01
N ARG A 167 -28.94 -6.48 1.60
CA ARG A 167 -27.65 -7.15 1.66
C ARG A 167 -27.33 -7.70 0.29
N LEU A 168 -26.26 -7.21 -0.32
CA LEU A 168 -25.94 -7.58 -1.71
C LEU A 168 -24.50 -8.10 -1.82
N LEU A 169 -24.39 -9.34 -2.29
CA LEU A 169 -23.10 -9.97 -2.53
C LEU A 169 -22.44 -9.37 -3.77
N CYS A 170 -21.27 -8.76 -3.58
CA CYS A 170 -20.45 -8.26 -4.68
C CYS A 170 -19.78 -9.41 -5.44
N ARG A 171 -20.02 -9.50 -6.76
CA ARG A 171 -19.38 -10.52 -7.62
C ARG A 171 -18.05 -10.06 -8.25
N LYS A 172 -17.43 -9.01 -7.70
CA LYS A 172 -16.23 -8.31 -8.19
C LYS A 172 -16.37 -7.57 -9.50
N HIS A 173 -16.91 -8.23 -10.51
CA HIS A 173 -17.07 -7.71 -11.85
C HIS A 173 -18.55 -7.49 -12.12
N TYR A 174 -18.86 -6.28 -12.57
CA TYR A 174 -20.16 -5.94 -13.09
C TYR A 174 -20.01 -5.75 -14.60
N VAL A 175 -20.83 -6.48 -15.38
CA VAL A 175 -20.76 -6.44 -16.85
C VAL A 175 -22.18 -6.31 -17.39
N ARG A 176 -22.39 -5.26 -18.21
CA ARG A 176 -23.58 -5.02 -19.03
C ARG A 176 -23.12 -4.43 -20.37
N LEU A 177 -23.99 -4.47 -21.39
CA LEU A 177 -23.70 -4.07 -22.78
C LEU A 177 -22.93 -2.75 -22.95
N ASP A 178 -23.16 -1.78 -22.06
CA ASP A 178 -22.61 -0.42 -22.08
C ASP A 178 -21.77 -0.06 -20.84
N ALA A 179 -21.56 -1.01 -19.91
CA ALA A 179 -20.92 -0.73 -18.62
C ALA A 179 -20.10 -1.92 -18.11
N HIS A 180 -18.83 -1.68 -17.80
CA HIS A 180 -17.93 -2.66 -17.20
C HIS A 180 -17.21 -2.05 -16.00
N PHE A 181 -17.44 -2.61 -14.82
CA PHE A 181 -16.80 -2.13 -13.59
C PHE A 181 -16.16 -3.28 -12.82
N THR A 182 -14.96 -3.02 -12.29
CA THR A 182 -14.26 -3.93 -11.39
C THR A 182 -14.17 -3.29 -10.01
N CYS A 183 -14.34 -4.11 -8.97
CA CYS A 183 -14.26 -3.66 -7.58
C CYS A 183 -12.92 -4.00 -6.93
N SER A 184 -12.31 -3.02 -6.26
CA SER A 184 -10.93 -3.10 -5.74
C SER A 184 -10.82 -3.54 -4.27
N HIS A 185 -11.94 -3.77 -3.57
CA HIS A 185 -11.95 -4.26 -2.18
C HIS A 185 -11.53 -5.74 -2.10
N PRO A 186 -11.39 -6.39 -0.92
CA PRO A 186 -11.15 -7.84 -0.82
C PRO A 186 -12.26 -8.72 -1.44
N ALA A 187 -11.94 -9.97 -1.81
CA ALA A 187 -12.85 -10.89 -2.52
C ALA A 187 -13.78 -11.70 -1.61
N SER A 188 -13.40 -11.89 -0.35
CA SER A 188 -14.09 -12.73 0.63
C SER A 188 -14.87 -11.92 1.67
N LEU A 189 -15.48 -10.81 1.23
CA LEU A 189 -16.33 -9.98 2.10
C LEU A 189 -17.78 -10.50 2.09
N PRO A 190 -18.50 -10.41 3.23
CA PRO A 190 -19.92 -10.78 3.29
C PRO A 190 -20.76 -9.84 2.40
N PRO A 191 -22.02 -10.20 2.09
CA PRO A 191 -22.94 -9.33 1.39
C PRO A 191 -23.01 -7.94 2.03
N PHE A 192 -22.81 -6.90 1.23
CA PHE A 192 -22.70 -5.55 1.76
C PHE A 192 -24.06 -4.98 2.14
N THR A 193 -24.09 -4.33 3.30
CA THR A 193 -25.08 -3.28 3.62
C THR A 193 -24.85 -2.06 2.70
N PRO A 194 -25.82 -1.14 2.56
CA PRO A 194 -25.58 0.10 1.83
C PRO A 194 -24.41 0.93 2.40
N ALA A 195 -24.27 1.00 3.72
CA ALA A 195 -23.16 1.68 4.39
C ALA A 195 -21.80 1.02 4.09
N GLN A 196 -21.71 -0.31 4.16
CA GLN A 196 -20.49 -1.06 3.80
C GLN A 196 -20.14 -0.94 2.32
N ALA A 197 -21.16 -0.93 1.44
CA ALA A 197 -20.96 -0.71 0.01
C ALA A 197 -20.39 0.70 -0.25
N LEU A 198 -20.82 1.70 0.52
CA LEU A 198 -20.27 3.06 0.47
C LEU A 198 -18.82 3.10 0.99
N ALA A 199 -18.54 2.42 2.11
CA ALA A 199 -17.21 2.31 2.72
C ALA A 199 -16.15 1.67 1.80
N TYR A 200 -16.47 0.51 1.22
CA TYR A 200 -15.62 -0.17 0.24
C TYR A 200 -15.74 0.41 -1.17
N SER A 201 -16.60 1.42 -1.36
CA SER A 201 -16.87 2.06 -2.64
C SER A 201 -17.23 1.06 -3.75
N CYS A 202 -18.05 0.06 -3.43
CA CYS A 202 -18.33 -1.11 -4.27
C CYS A 202 -19.03 -0.74 -5.59
N ASN A 203 -18.32 -0.84 -6.72
CA ASN A 203 -18.90 -0.54 -8.03
C ASN A 203 -20.04 -1.50 -8.40
N TYR A 204 -19.96 -2.78 -8.04
CA TYR A 204 -21.00 -3.76 -8.32
C TYR A 204 -22.33 -3.40 -7.63
N PHE A 205 -22.27 -3.00 -6.36
CA PHE A 205 -23.45 -2.59 -5.60
C PHE A 205 -24.09 -1.35 -6.21
N PHE A 206 -23.31 -0.31 -6.46
CA PHE A 206 -23.84 0.95 -7.02
C PHE A 206 -24.29 0.82 -8.47
N ALA A 207 -23.71 -0.10 -9.24
CA ALA A 207 -24.22 -0.47 -10.55
C ALA A 207 -25.61 -1.11 -10.42
N ARG A 208 -25.82 -2.06 -9.50
CA ARG A 208 -27.14 -2.67 -9.26
C ARG A 208 -28.19 -1.67 -8.80
N VAL A 209 -27.79 -0.70 -7.98
CA VAL A 209 -28.66 0.42 -7.58
C VAL A 209 -28.99 1.31 -8.78
N GLY A 210 -27.97 1.70 -9.55
CA GLY A 210 -28.14 2.54 -10.73
C GLY A 210 -29.02 1.93 -11.84
N GLU A 211 -29.15 0.60 -11.91
CA GLU A 211 -30.11 -0.06 -12.83
C GLU A 211 -31.58 0.29 -12.52
N ARG A 212 -31.87 0.68 -11.28
CA ARG A 212 -33.24 0.96 -10.79
C ARG A 212 -33.52 2.44 -10.62
N LEU A 213 -32.49 3.28 -10.74
CA LEU A 213 -32.63 4.73 -10.62
C LEU A 213 -33.22 5.34 -11.90
N LYS A 214 -34.06 6.36 -11.71
CA LYS A 214 -34.54 7.21 -12.79
C LYS A 214 -33.61 8.44 -12.91
N PRO A 215 -33.27 8.87 -14.14
CA PRO A 215 -32.42 10.06 -14.34
C PRO A 215 -32.97 11.31 -13.68
N ASP A 216 -34.29 11.50 -13.72
CA ASP A 216 -34.94 12.70 -13.18
C ASP A 216 -34.82 12.76 -11.66
N ASP A 217 -35.03 11.64 -10.95
CA ASP A 217 -34.87 11.56 -9.49
C ASP A 217 -33.41 11.84 -9.07
N PHE A 218 -32.45 11.31 -9.84
CA PHE A 218 -31.02 11.52 -9.60
C PHE A 218 -30.63 12.99 -9.83
N ASN A 219 -31.02 13.55 -10.97
CA ASN A 219 -30.76 14.96 -11.29
C ASN A 219 -31.44 15.92 -10.32
N ALA A 220 -32.68 15.63 -9.90
CA ALA A 220 -33.40 16.41 -8.90
C ALA A 220 -32.68 16.39 -7.54
N THR A 221 -32.19 15.21 -7.12
CA THR A 221 -31.38 15.10 -5.90
C THR A 221 -30.11 15.93 -6.02
N LEU A 222 -29.36 15.80 -7.13
CA LEU A 222 -28.12 16.57 -7.31
C LEU A 222 -28.37 18.08 -7.34
N ALA A 223 -29.39 18.54 -8.08
CA ALA A 223 -29.75 19.96 -8.15
C ALA A 223 -30.14 20.52 -6.78
N ALA A 224 -30.87 19.76 -5.96
CA ALA A 224 -31.25 20.18 -4.60
C ALA A 224 -30.04 20.46 -3.68
N TYR A 225 -28.92 19.77 -3.91
CA TYR A 225 -27.65 20.00 -3.20
C TYR A 225 -26.69 20.95 -3.92
N GLY A 226 -27.16 21.67 -4.95
CA GLY A 226 -26.42 22.74 -5.62
C GLY A 226 -25.54 22.33 -6.80
N PHE A 227 -25.57 21.07 -7.22
CA PHE A 227 -24.89 20.65 -8.45
C PHE A 227 -25.58 21.24 -9.69
N GLY A 228 -24.79 21.57 -10.72
CA GLY A 228 -25.33 22.20 -11.94
C GLY A 228 -25.54 23.72 -11.83
N ALA A 229 -25.25 24.33 -10.68
CA ALA A 229 -25.35 25.77 -10.45
C ALA A 229 -24.05 26.35 -9.83
N ARG A 230 -23.81 27.65 -10.02
CA ARG A 230 -22.68 28.34 -9.39
C ARG A 230 -22.78 28.31 -7.87
N THR A 231 -21.65 28.15 -7.17
CA THR A 231 -21.61 28.21 -5.70
C THR A 231 -21.65 29.65 -5.18
N GLY A 232 -21.16 30.61 -5.96
CA GLY A 232 -21.01 32.01 -5.57
C GLY A 232 -19.62 32.36 -5.03
N LEU A 233 -18.64 31.46 -5.17
CA LEU A 233 -17.26 31.69 -4.71
C LEU A 233 -16.48 32.68 -5.59
N ALA A 234 -16.68 32.60 -6.91
CA ALA A 234 -15.94 33.37 -7.90
C ALA A 234 -16.92 33.96 -8.91
N ASP A 235 -16.96 35.29 -9.01
CA ASP A 235 -18.01 36.04 -9.71
C ASP A 235 -18.30 35.52 -11.14
N GLU A 236 -17.40 35.78 -12.08
CA GLU A 236 -17.69 35.68 -13.52
C GLU A 236 -17.34 34.31 -14.13
N PHE A 237 -16.25 33.70 -13.65
CA PHE A 237 -15.60 32.54 -14.27
C PHE A 237 -15.92 31.20 -13.61
N GLU A 238 -16.76 31.20 -12.57
CA GLU A 238 -17.18 29.97 -11.92
C GLU A 238 -17.98 29.07 -12.87
N GLN A 239 -17.55 27.81 -12.95
CA GLN A 239 -18.23 26.79 -13.73
C GLN A 239 -19.44 26.26 -12.96
N THR A 240 -20.53 26.00 -13.67
CA THR A 240 -21.75 25.41 -13.11
C THR A 240 -21.64 23.89 -12.95
N GLY A 241 -20.56 23.26 -13.44
CA GLY A 241 -20.55 21.83 -13.66
C GLY A 241 -21.57 21.41 -14.73
N LYS A 242 -21.85 20.12 -14.79
CA LYS A 242 -22.77 19.51 -15.76
C LYS A 242 -23.52 18.36 -15.10
N LEU A 243 -24.84 18.35 -15.23
CA LEU A 243 -25.68 17.22 -14.82
C LEU A 243 -25.92 16.27 -16.00
N PRO A 244 -26.12 14.96 -15.72
CA PRO A 244 -26.49 13.96 -16.72
C PRO A 244 -27.65 14.38 -17.62
N ARG A 245 -27.54 14.10 -18.92
CA ARG A 245 -28.62 14.32 -19.90
C ARG A 245 -29.73 13.27 -19.73
N ALA A 246 -30.86 13.47 -20.40
CA ALA A 246 -32.04 12.58 -20.33
C ALA A 246 -31.75 11.10 -20.70
N ARG A 247 -30.67 10.80 -21.43
CA ARG A 247 -30.25 9.42 -21.72
C ARG A 247 -29.44 8.88 -20.54
N TRP A 248 -30.05 7.99 -19.75
CA TRP A 248 -29.42 7.34 -18.61
C TRP A 248 -28.23 6.46 -19.03
N HIS A 249 -27.06 6.76 -18.48
CA HIS A 249 -25.91 5.86 -18.54
C HIS A 249 -25.56 5.42 -17.13
N LEU A 250 -25.38 4.10 -16.95
CA LEU A 250 -25.15 3.54 -15.62
C LEU A 250 -23.89 4.11 -14.94
N SER A 251 -22.89 4.48 -15.74
CA SER A 251 -21.65 5.11 -15.28
C SER A 251 -21.88 6.43 -14.54
N GLU A 252 -22.96 7.16 -14.84
CA GLU A 252 -23.29 8.42 -14.15
C GLU A 252 -23.59 8.18 -12.67
N ALA A 253 -24.31 7.10 -12.33
CA ALA A 253 -24.60 6.72 -10.95
C ALA A 253 -23.34 6.38 -10.13
N LEU A 254 -22.23 6.04 -10.80
CA LEU A 254 -20.94 5.76 -10.17
C LEU A 254 -19.97 6.95 -10.25
N GLY A 255 -20.34 8.01 -10.97
CA GLY A 255 -19.50 9.18 -11.24
C GLY A 255 -18.38 8.95 -12.26
N GLU A 256 -18.44 7.84 -13.00
CA GLU A 256 -17.49 7.46 -14.07
C GLU A 256 -18.02 7.85 -15.47
N GLY A 257 -19.17 8.52 -15.52
CA GLY A 257 -19.78 9.03 -16.74
C GLY A 257 -19.13 10.30 -17.26
N GLU A 258 -19.42 10.64 -18.52
CA GLU A 258 -18.90 11.84 -19.19
C GLU A 258 -19.87 13.03 -19.09
N ASP A 259 -21.11 12.79 -18.65
CA ASP A 259 -22.13 13.84 -18.56
C ASP A 259 -22.22 14.48 -17.18
N LEU A 260 -21.80 13.80 -16.10
CA LEU A 260 -21.67 14.39 -14.77
C LEU A 260 -20.28 15.00 -14.54
N LEU A 261 -20.21 16.33 -14.49
CA LEU A 261 -19.01 17.09 -14.12
C LEU A 261 -19.30 17.99 -12.93
N VAL A 262 -18.40 18.02 -11.95
CA VAL A 262 -18.55 18.86 -10.76
C VAL A 262 -17.27 19.63 -10.50
N THR A 263 -17.39 20.86 -9.98
CA THR A 263 -16.23 21.58 -9.46
C THR A 263 -15.89 21.07 -8.04
N PRO A 264 -14.62 21.15 -7.62
CA PRO A 264 -14.25 20.87 -6.23
C PRO A 264 -15.09 21.66 -5.21
N MET A 265 -15.39 22.94 -5.46
CA MET A 265 -16.22 23.73 -4.54
C MET A 265 -17.68 23.26 -4.48
N GLN A 266 -18.28 22.90 -5.62
CA GLN A 266 -19.64 22.33 -5.64
C GLN A 266 -19.71 21.04 -4.83
N LEU A 267 -18.73 20.15 -5.00
CA LEU A 267 -18.71 18.87 -4.28
C LEU A 267 -18.58 19.08 -2.76
N LEU A 268 -17.69 19.97 -2.31
CA LEU A 268 -17.52 20.24 -0.87
C LEU A 268 -18.77 20.86 -0.23
N THR A 269 -19.37 21.85 -0.89
CA THR A 269 -20.57 22.54 -0.37
C THR A 269 -21.80 21.63 -0.34
N ALA A 270 -21.98 20.78 -1.36
CA ALA A 270 -23.02 19.76 -1.38
C ALA A 270 -22.85 18.76 -0.22
N TYR A 271 -21.62 18.30 0.05
CA TYR A 271 -21.36 17.42 1.20
C TYR A 271 -21.56 18.12 2.54
N ALA A 272 -21.23 19.42 2.65
CA ALA A 272 -21.47 20.18 3.87
C ALA A 272 -22.97 20.21 4.19
N ALA A 273 -23.81 20.53 3.20
CA ALA A 273 -25.27 20.46 3.33
C ALA A 273 -25.77 19.05 3.69
N LEU A 274 -25.19 18.01 3.09
CA LEU A 274 -25.55 16.61 3.38
C LEU A 274 -25.32 16.24 4.86
N LEU A 275 -24.34 16.84 5.52
CA LEU A 275 -23.90 16.47 6.86
C LEU A 275 -24.28 17.46 7.96
N ASN A 276 -24.63 18.70 7.61
CA ASN A 276 -25.02 19.74 8.58
C ASN A 276 -26.55 19.85 8.77
N GLY A 277 -27.31 18.85 8.32
CA GLY A 277 -28.78 18.85 8.44
C GLY A 277 -29.53 19.50 7.27
N GLY A 278 -28.84 19.76 6.14
CA GLY A 278 -29.45 20.24 4.91
C GLY A 278 -29.09 21.67 4.53
N HIS A 279 -28.43 22.43 5.41
CA HIS A 279 -28.16 23.86 5.18
C HIS A 279 -27.06 24.08 4.12
N LEU A 280 -27.46 24.49 2.92
CA LEU A 280 -26.55 24.75 1.80
C LEU A 280 -26.13 26.23 1.79
N TYR A 281 -24.93 26.50 2.31
CA TYR A 281 -24.35 27.85 2.36
C TYR A 281 -23.63 28.25 1.06
N THR A 282 -23.56 29.55 0.80
CA THR A 282 -22.62 30.17 -0.14
C THR A 282 -21.22 30.12 0.46
N PRO A 283 -20.21 29.54 -0.21
CA PRO A 283 -18.84 29.56 0.29
C PRO A 283 -18.25 30.98 0.17
N GLN A 284 -17.69 31.51 1.26
CA GLN A 284 -17.14 32.87 1.27
C GLN A 284 -15.78 32.92 1.98
N THR A 285 -14.85 33.71 1.42
CA THR A 285 -13.58 34.06 2.06
C THR A 285 -13.75 35.39 2.80
N ALA A 286 -13.94 35.35 4.12
CA ALA A 286 -14.02 36.54 4.97
C ALA A 286 -13.46 36.26 6.37
N ALA A 287 -13.13 37.33 7.09
CA ALA A 287 -12.68 37.24 8.48
C ALA A 287 -13.76 36.61 9.38
N SER A 288 -13.33 36.03 10.50
CA SER A 288 -14.20 35.32 11.44
C SER A 288 -15.19 36.23 12.18
N GLU A 289 -14.78 37.46 12.46
CA GLU A 289 -15.58 38.42 13.22
C GLU A 289 -16.85 38.81 12.44
N ASN A 290 -18.01 38.52 13.03
CA ASN A 290 -19.33 38.80 12.44
C ASN A 290 -19.54 38.20 11.03
N PHE A 291 -19.00 37.01 10.76
CA PHE A 291 -19.12 36.34 9.47
C PHE A 291 -20.61 36.13 9.07
N PRO A 292 -21.09 36.74 7.98
CA PRO A 292 -22.48 36.66 7.56
C PRO A 292 -22.72 35.40 6.72
N ALA A 293 -23.05 34.28 7.38
CA ALA A 293 -23.41 33.04 6.68
C ALA A 293 -24.65 33.26 5.79
N HIS A 294 -24.52 32.95 4.49
CA HIS A 294 -25.59 33.11 3.51
C HIS A 294 -26.11 31.75 3.07
N GLU A 295 -27.28 31.35 3.57
CA GLU A 295 -27.94 30.11 3.19
C GLU A 295 -28.68 30.28 1.85
N ARG A 296 -28.47 29.35 0.91
CA ARG A 296 -29.08 29.38 -0.42
C ARG A 296 -30.22 28.38 -0.58
N ALA A 297 -30.15 27.26 0.15
CA ALA A 297 -31.17 26.23 0.16
C ALA A 297 -31.07 25.39 1.44
N ALA A 298 -32.14 24.69 1.77
CA ALA A 298 -32.22 23.76 2.90
C ALA A 298 -32.85 22.42 2.46
N PRO A 299 -32.22 21.63 1.57
CA PRO A 299 -32.71 20.29 1.23
C PRO A 299 -32.96 19.46 2.50
N GLU A 300 -34.17 18.95 2.64
CA GLU A 300 -34.54 18.06 3.74
C GLU A 300 -33.67 16.81 3.73
N ILE A 301 -33.28 16.32 4.90
CA ILE A 301 -32.59 15.03 5.08
C ILE A 301 -33.16 14.30 6.31
N ALA A 302 -33.65 13.08 6.11
CA ALA A 302 -34.21 12.31 7.22
C ALA A 302 -33.08 11.75 8.11
N ASN A 303 -33.33 11.65 9.42
CA ASN A 303 -32.35 11.13 10.39
C ASN A 303 -31.82 9.74 10.00
N ALA A 304 -32.67 8.87 9.45
CA ALA A 304 -32.26 7.53 9.01
C ALA A 304 -31.34 7.56 7.78
N GLU A 305 -31.57 8.49 6.84
CA GLU A 305 -30.69 8.71 5.68
C GLU A 305 -29.32 9.22 6.14
N SER A 306 -29.33 10.22 7.02
CA SER A 306 -28.12 10.81 7.61
C SER A 306 -27.30 9.77 8.37
N ALA A 307 -27.93 8.98 9.25
CA ALA A 307 -27.25 7.95 10.03
C ALA A 307 -26.55 6.91 9.15
N LEU A 308 -27.22 6.44 8.08
CA LEU A 308 -26.66 5.45 7.15
C LEU A 308 -25.48 6.03 6.34
N LEU A 309 -25.60 7.29 5.90
CA LEU A 309 -24.52 7.99 5.20
C LEU A 309 -23.31 8.18 6.12
N LEU A 310 -23.53 8.60 7.37
CA LEU A 310 -22.49 8.77 8.39
C LEU A 310 -21.80 7.44 8.71
N GLU A 311 -22.55 6.34 8.90
CA GLU A 311 -21.99 5.00 9.09
C GLU A 311 -21.06 4.62 7.91
N GLY A 312 -21.53 4.81 6.68
CA GLY A 312 -20.75 4.49 5.49
C GLY A 312 -19.51 5.36 5.34
N MET A 313 -19.64 6.67 5.54
CA MET A 313 -18.52 7.63 5.49
C MET A 313 -17.51 7.43 6.61
N ARG A 314 -17.94 6.99 7.79
CA ARG A 314 -17.04 6.55 8.87
C ARG A 314 -16.30 5.29 8.47
N GLY A 315 -17.01 4.33 7.86
CA GLY A 315 -16.44 3.10 7.35
C GLY A 315 -15.37 3.32 6.28
N VAL A 316 -15.54 4.32 5.40
CA VAL A 316 -14.50 4.71 4.42
C VAL A 316 -13.15 4.97 5.09
N VAL A 317 -13.17 5.66 6.23
CA VAL A 317 -11.98 6.04 7.00
C VAL A 317 -11.47 4.89 7.87
N ALA A 318 -12.38 4.13 8.50
CA ALA A 318 -12.04 3.07 9.44
C ALA A 318 -11.42 1.82 8.78
N TYR A 319 -12.06 1.32 7.71
CA TYR A 319 -11.72 0.03 7.10
C TYR A 319 -11.89 0.02 5.56
N GLY A 320 -12.35 1.14 5.01
CA GLY A 320 -12.73 1.30 3.61
C GLY A 320 -11.63 1.93 2.76
N THR A 321 -12.04 2.67 1.74
CA THR A 321 -11.11 3.17 0.74
C THR A 321 -10.09 4.21 1.23
N ALA A 322 -10.32 4.85 2.38
CA ALA A 322 -9.40 5.82 2.99
C ALA A 322 -8.62 5.25 4.20
N GLU A 323 -8.75 3.96 4.52
CA GLU A 323 -8.04 3.31 5.65
C GLU A 323 -6.52 3.61 5.61
N ARG A 324 -5.91 3.53 4.43
CA ARG A 324 -4.48 3.78 4.21
C ARG A 324 -4.04 5.24 4.41
N ALA A 325 -4.99 6.16 4.55
CA ALA A 325 -4.69 7.55 4.90
C ALA A 325 -4.51 7.73 6.42
N HIS A 326 -4.78 6.70 7.23
CA HIS A 326 -4.65 6.72 8.69
C HIS A 326 -5.38 7.89 9.38
N LEU A 327 -6.45 8.37 8.77
CA LEU A 327 -7.27 9.45 9.32
C LEU A 327 -7.95 9.05 10.63
N ASP A 328 -8.27 7.76 10.81
CA ASP A 328 -8.83 7.25 12.07
C ASP A 328 -7.82 7.19 13.22
N ALA A 329 -6.52 7.32 12.95
CA ALA A 329 -5.52 7.38 14.01
C ALA A 329 -5.50 8.76 14.70
N LEU A 330 -6.13 9.79 14.12
CA LEU A 330 -6.16 11.13 14.69
C LEU A 330 -7.08 11.20 15.93
N PRO A 331 -6.82 12.11 16.89
CA PRO A 331 -7.61 12.25 18.12
C PRO A 331 -8.98 12.94 17.89
N ILE A 332 -9.32 13.19 16.63
CA ILE A 332 -10.60 13.72 16.16
C ILE A 332 -11.34 12.64 15.35
N ILE A 333 -12.67 12.65 15.40
CA ILE A 333 -13.48 11.74 14.57
C ILE A 333 -13.57 12.31 13.17
N ILE A 334 -13.18 11.50 12.17
CA ILE A 334 -13.19 11.88 10.77
C ILE A 334 -14.11 10.96 9.97
N TYR A 335 -14.95 11.60 9.17
CA TYR A 335 -15.82 10.97 8.17
C TYR A 335 -15.29 11.34 6.80
N GLY A 336 -15.45 10.49 5.80
CA GLY A 336 -15.06 10.91 4.45
C GLY A 336 -15.51 10.02 3.32
N LYS A 337 -15.18 10.44 2.11
CA LYS A 337 -15.39 9.68 0.88
C LYS A 337 -14.25 9.91 -0.10
N THR A 338 -13.73 8.81 -0.66
CA THR A 338 -12.79 8.87 -1.79
C THR A 338 -13.53 8.80 -3.12
N GLY A 339 -12.98 9.46 -4.14
CA GLY A 339 -13.34 9.29 -5.55
C GLY A 339 -12.09 9.09 -6.40
N THR A 340 -12.16 8.20 -7.37
CA THR A 340 -11.19 8.13 -8.46
C THR A 340 -12.01 8.15 -9.72
N ALA A 341 -11.69 9.02 -10.67
CA ALA A 341 -12.39 9.07 -11.94
C ALA A 341 -11.37 9.13 -13.08
N THR A 342 -11.64 8.49 -14.20
CA THR A 342 -10.77 8.61 -15.37
C THR A 342 -11.06 9.93 -16.08
N GLU A 343 -10.03 10.65 -16.51
CA GLU A 343 -10.17 11.86 -17.30
C GLU A 343 -11.01 11.57 -18.56
N VAL A 344 -11.93 12.49 -18.90
CA VAL A 344 -12.79 12.33 -20.09
C VAL A 344 -11.91 12.32 -21.34
N GLY A 345 -11.82 11.16 -22.00
CA GLY A 345 -10.95 10.94 -23.15
C GLY A 345 -9.45 10.82 -22.83
N GLY A 346 -9.07 10.72 -21.55
CA GLY A 346 -7.68 10.57 -21.09
C GLY A 346 -7.38 9.20 -20.47
N VAL A 347 -6.10 8.93 -20.18
CA VAL A 347 -5.63 7.71 -19.49
C VAL A 347 -5.23 7.95 -18.04
N HIS A 348 -5.23 9.21 -17.62
CA HIS A 348 -4.93 9.58 -16.25
C HIS A 348 -6.21 9.62 -15.42
N THR A 349 -6.08 9.33 -14.13
CA THR A 349 -7.18 9.44 -13.18
C THR A 349 -7.09 10.74 -12.38
N HIS A 350 -8.23 11.24 -11.92
CA HIS A 350 -8.32 12.32 -10.96
C HIS A 350 -8.74 11.74 -9.60
N GLY A 351 -8.04 12.15 -8.55
CA GLY A 351 -8.24 11.68 -7.19
C GLY A 351 -9.02 12.71 -6.38
N TRP A 352 -10.06 12.26 -5.69
CA TRP A 352 -10.90 13.05 -4.82
C TRP A 352 -10.88 12.48 -3.41
N PHE A 353 -10.83 13.36 -2.42
CA PHE A 353 -11.21 13.04 -1.06
C PHE A 353 -11.99 14.19 -0.45
N VAL A 354 -13.12 13.89 0.16
CA VAL A 354 -13.90 14.85 0.96
C VAL A 354 -13.98 14.28 2.36
N GLY A 355 -13.53 15.04 3.36
CA GLY A 355 -13.49 14.62 4.76
C GLY A 355 -14.07 15.65 5.70
N PHE A 356 -14.61 15.22 6.83
CA PHE A 356 -15.27 16.06 7.84
C PHE A 356 -14.85 15.66 9.24
N ALA A 357 -14.58 16.63 10.12
CA ALA A 357 -14.23 16.41 11.52
C ALA A 357 -15.40 16.75 12.46
N ALA A 358 -15.82 15.79 13.29
CA ALA A 358 -17.01 15.90 14.18
C ALA A 358 -16.69 16.26 15.65
N GLY A 359 -15.42 16.49 16.00
CA GLY A 359 -14.97 16.81 17.35
C GLY A 359 -13.99 15.77 17.94
N ASN A 360 -13.55 16.01 19.18
CA ASN A 360 -12.55 15.16 19.85
C ASN A 360 -13.15 13.85 20.35
N LYS A 361 -12.44 12.74 20.14
CA LYS A 361 -12.86 11.39 20.58
C LYS A 361 -13.09 11.29 22.09
N GLN A 362 -12.47 12.16 22.89
CA GLN A 362 -12.59 12.20 24.35
C GLN A 362 -13.93 12.75 24.88
N MET A 363 -14.76 13.41 24.06
CA MET A 363 -16.03 14.02 24.52
C MET A 363 -17.25 13.09 24.41
N LEU A 364 -17.10 11.88 23.86
CA LEU A 364 -18.20 10.93 23.57
C LEU A 364 -18.27 9.73 24.54
N ALA A 365 -17.52 9.73 25.65
CA ALA A 365 -17.66 8.71 26.69
C ALA A 365 -19.04 8.85 27.37
N PRO A 366 -19.89 7.81 27.40
CA PRO A 366 -21.14 7.87 28.14
C PRO A 366 -20.85 7.97 29.63
N THR A 367 -21.44 8.95 30.30
CA THR A 367 -21.41 9.09 31.74
C THR A 367 -22.11 7.88 32.36
N GLU A 368 -21.36 7.03 33.07
CA GLU A 368 -21.92 5.87 33.78
C GLU A 368 -23.01 6.32 34.75
N THR A 369 -24.25 5.96 34.45
CA THR A 369 -25.34 6.00 35.43
C THR A 369 -25.31 4.68 36.18
N ARG A 370 -24.78 4.74 37.41
CA ARG A 370 -24.94 3.71 38.44
C ARG A 370 -26.43 3.41 38.62
N THR A 371 -26.89 2.23 38.22
CA THR A 371 -28.10 1.63 38.80
C THR A 371 -27.89 0.14 39.04
N SER A 372 -27.97 -0.20 40.33
CA SER A 372 -28.11 -1.53 40.90
C SER A 372 -29.57 -1.96 40.79
N ASP A 373 -29.87 -3.05 40.07
CA ASP A 373 -30.67 -4.20 40.53
C ASP A 373 -30.94 -5.18 39.36
N PRO A 374 -30.70 -6.49 39.48
CA PRO A 374 -31.00 -7.45 38.43
C PRO A 374 -32.20 -8.33 38.82
N ASP A 375 -33.41 -7.77 38.78
CA ASP A 375 -34.61 -8.63 38.71
C ASP A 375 -35.83 -7.85 38.19
N GLN A 376 -36.03 -7.87 36.87
CA GLN A 376 -37.36 -7.74 36.26
C GLN A 376 -37.29 -8.10 34.77
N THR A 377 -37.87 -9.25 34.45
CA THR A 377 -38.27 -9.66 33.10
C THR A 377 -39.36 -8.72 32.59
N ASN A 378 -39.15 -8.03 31.47
CA ASN A 378 -40.25 -7.71 30.57
C ASN A 378 -39.80 -7.46 29.13
N ALA A 379 -40.61 -8.00 28.23
CA ALA A 379 -40.60 -7.73 26.81
C ALA A 379 -40.91 -6.24 26.57
N ASP A 380 -39.99 -5.53 25.91
CA ASP A 380 -40.23 -4.35 25.07
C ASP A 380 -38.89 -3.79 24.58
N ALA A 381 -38.29 -4.45 23.59
CA ALA A 381 -37.12 -3.93 22.87
C ALA A 381 -37.56 -3.15 21.62
N THR A 382 -38.41 -2.14 21.80
CA THR A 382 -38.75 -1.15 20.74
C THR A 382 -38.71 0.28 21.26
N THR A 383 -37.72 0.67 22.06
CA THR A 383 -37.54 2.10 22.39
C THR A 383 -36.13 2.41 22.89
N HIS A 384 -35.15 2.49 21.99
CA HIS A 384 -33.93 3.29 22.23
C HIS A 384 -33.45 3.99 20.95
N ALA A 385 -34.35 4.76 20.33
CA ALA A 385 -33.96 5.93 19.55
C ALA A 385 -33.80 7.10 20.54
N LYS A 386 -32.66 7.17 21.24
CA LYS A 386 -32.27 8.39 21.94
C LYS A 386 -31.67 9.35 20.91
N GLN A 387 -32.39 10.43 20.65
CA GLN A 387 -31.95 11.61 19.91
C GLN A 387 -30.59 12.08 20.45
N SER A 388 -29.50 11.80 19.75
CA SER A 388 -28.23 12.51 19.91
C SER A 388 -28.33 13.79 19.09
N ALA A 389 -27.99 14.93 19.69
CA ALA A 389 -27.80 16.18 18.95
C ALA A 389 -26.93 15.93 17.70
N PRO A 390 -27.21 16.59 16.56
CA PRO A 390 -26.45 16.37 15.33
C PRO A 390 -24.96 16.58 15.64
N GLU A 391 -24.12 15.61 15.27
CA GLU A 391 -22.67 15.75 15.33
C GLU A 391 -22.28 17.05 14.61
N GLN A 392 -21.90 18.09 15.35
CA GLN A 392 -21.58 19.37 14.74
C GLN A 392 -20.20 19.26 14.10
N PHE A 393 -20.16 18.93 12.82
CA PHE A 393 -18.95 19.02 12.01
C PHE A 393 -18.36 20.43 12.11
N LYS A 394 -17.09 20.53 12.50
CA LYS A 394 -16.39 21.81 12.72
C LYS A 394 -15.39 22.15 11.62
N LEU A 395 -15.03 21.16 10.81
CA LEU A 395 -14.10 21.31 9.69
C LEU A 395 -14.50 20.36 8.57
N ALA A 396 -14.49 20.86 7.34
CA ALA A 396 -14.60 20.10 6.12
C ALA A 396 -13.35 20.33 5.27
N VAL A 397 -12.78 19.26 4.72
CA VAL A 397 -11.57 19.32 3.88
C VAL A 397 -11.86 18.58 2.58
N LEU A 398 -11.63 19.24 1.45
CA LEU A 398 -11.61 18.59 0.14
C LEU A 398 -10.21 18.65 -0.44
N VAL A 399 -9.73 17.51 -0.93
CA VAL A 399 -8.49 17.38 -1.69
C VAL A 399 -8.82 16.81 -3.07
N PHE A 400 -8.54 17.59 -4.11
CA PHE A 400 -8.59 17.16 -5.50
C PHE A 400 -7.17 17.13 -6.08
N LEU A 401 -6.80 16.04 -6.73
CA LEU A 401 -5.50 15.86 -7.36
C LEU A 401 -5.68 15.38 -8.81
N LYS A 402 -5.01 16.04 -9.76
CA LYS A 402 -4.89 15.52 -11.13
C LYS A 402 -3.87 14.37 -11.15
N ARG A 403 -4.10 13.38 -12.01
CA ARG A 403 -3.20 12.22 -12.22
C ARG A 403 -2.93 11.43 -10.93
N ALA A 404 -3.97 11.25 -10.13
CA ALA A 404 -3.91 10.62 -8.83
C ALA A 404 -5.19 9.81 -8.54
N THR A 405 -5.14 9.02 -7.47
CA THR A 405 -6.26 8.23 -6.96
C THR A 405 -6.89 8.87 -5.73
N GLY A 406 -8.14 8.54 -5.43
CA GLY A 406 -8.80 9.04 -4.22
C GLY A 406 -8.10 8.62 -2.91
N VAL A 407 -7.39 7.49 -2.92
CA VAL A 407 -6.56 7.07 -1.78
C VAL A 407 -5.43 8.06 -1.53
N GLN A 408 -4.75 8.50 -2.60
CA GLN A 408 -3.69 9.51 -2.50
C GLN A 408 -4.23 10.86 -2.05
N SER A 409 -5.41 11.27 -2.53
CA SER A 409 -6.07 12.49 -2.05
C SER A 409 -6.43 12.40 -0.56
N ALA A 410 -6.86 11.24 -0.08
CA ALA A 410 -7.10 11.02 1.34
C ALA A 410 -5.82 11.12 2.16
N THR A 411 -4.71 10.52 1.70
CA THR A 411 -3.40 10.65 2.35
C THR A 411 -2.93 12.12 2.41
N VAL A 412 -3.13 12.89 1.34
CA VAL A 412 -2.78 14.32 1.31
C VAL A 412 -3.64 15.15 2.27
N SER A 413 -4.85 14.70 2.61
CA SER A 413 -5.69 15.42 3.60
C SER A 413 -5.22 15.24 5.05
N GLN A 414 -4.48 14.17 5.36
CA GLN A 414 -4.14 13.81 6.74
C GLN A 414 -3.38 14.91 7.50
N PRO A 415 -2.34 15.57 6.93
CA PRO A 415 -1.61 16.61 7.64
C PRO A 415 -2.47 17.82 8.02
N ILE A 416 -3.52 18.09 7.23
CA ILE A 416 -4.46 19.20 7.46
C ILE A 416 -5.34 18.88 8.67
N PHE A 417 -5.91 17.66 8.71
CA PHE A 417 -6.67 17.19 9.88
C PHE A 417 -5.80 17.08 11.13
N ALA A 418 -4.54 16.65 10.99
CA ALA A 418 -3.60 16.58 12.10
C ALA A 418 -3.26 17.99 12.64
N ALA A 419 -3.07 18.97 11.75
CA ALA A 419 -2.85 20.37 12.13
C ALA A 419 -4.06 20.95 12.87
N TYR A 420 -5.27 20.70 12.37
CA TYR A 420 -6.51 21.07 13.05
C TYR A 420 -6.64 20.45 14.45
N ALA A 421 -6.38 19.14 14.55
CA ALA A 421 -6.44 18.42 15.82
C ALA A 421 -5.48 18.97 16.87
N ARG A 422 -4.23 19.29 16.48
CA ARG A 422 -3.24 19.91 17.38
C ARG A 422 -3.69 21.30 17.85
N ALA A 423 -4.08 22.16 16.91
CA ALA A 423 -4.47 23.54 17.21
C ALA A 423 -5.73 23.63 18.10
N THR A 424 -6.62 22.63 18.04
CA THR A 424 -7.85 22.57 18.85
C THR A 424 -7.72 21.77 20.15
N ALA A 425 -6.64 20.99 20.32
CA ALA A 425 -6.32 20.33 21.58
C ALA A 425 -5.73 21.33 22.60
N GLU A 426 -4.82 22.20 22.15
CA GLU A 426 -4.14 23.20 23.00
C GLU A 426 -5.10 24.21 23.65
N THR A 427 -6.22 24.53 23.01
CA THR A 427 -7.25 25.44 23.54
C THR A 427 -8.13 24.79 24.62
N ASN A 428 -8.28 23.46 24.61
CA ASN A 428 -9.12 22.73 25.57
C ASN A 428 -8.40 22.48 26.91
N ASP A 429 -7.09 22.28 26.90
CA ASP A 429 -6.30 22.12 28.12
C ASP A 429 -6.18 23.45 28.89
N GLU A 430 -6.06 24.59 28.20
CA GLU A 430 -6.11 25.91 28.85
C GLU A 430 -7.49 26.24 29.44
N ALA A 431 -8.57 25.86 28.77
CA ALA A 431 -9.93 26.03 29.28
C ALA A 431 -10.21 25.12 30.52
N LYS A 432 -9.67 23.90 30.52
CA LYS A 432 -9.68 23.00 31.69
C LYS A 432 -8.85 23.57 32.84
N LEU A 433 -7.66 24.10 32.58
CA LEU A 433 -6.79 24.72 33.58
C LEU A 433 -7.42 25.98 34.19
N ARG A 434 -8.14 26.79 33.40
CA ARG A 434 -8.90 27.94 33.90
C ARG A 434 -10.11 27.53 34.76
N ARG A 435 -10.81 26.45 34.40
CA ARG A 435 -11.91 25.90 35.23
C ARG A 435 -11.40 25.27 36.52
N ALA A 436 -10.25 24.58 36.49
CA ALA A 436 -9.59 24.04 37.68
C ALA A 436 -9.08 25.15 38.62
N ALA A 437 -8.53 26.23 38.06
CA ALA A 437 -8.09 27.41 38.82
C ALA A 437 -9.25 28.21 39.42
N ALA A 438 -10.43 28.21 38.80
CA ALA A 438 -11.63 28.87 39.33
C ALA A 438 -12.32 28.08 40.46
N THR A 439 -12.05 26.77 40.57
CA THR A 439 -12.71 25.88 41.55
C THR A 439 -11.91 25.70 42.84
N THR A 440 -10.67 26.22 42.91
CA THR A 440 -9.78 26.02 44.06
C THR A 440 -9.56 27.34 44.82
N ARG A 441 -10.60 27.80 45.53
CA ARG A 441 -10.48 28.77 46.62
C ARG A 441 -11.48 28.39 47.71
N THR A 442 -11.05 27.51 48.63
CA THR A 442 -11.40 27.53 50.06
C THR A 442 -10.72 26.36 50.77
N VAL A 443 -10.31 26.62 52.01
CA VAL A 443 -9.95 25.71 53.12
C VAL A 443 -8.46 25.37 53.31
N ASP A 444 -7.82 26.25 54.08
CA ASP A 444 -7.14 26.05 55.37
C ASP A 444 -6.23 24.84 55.66
N ALA A 445 -4.97 25.22 55.91
CA ALA A 445 -4.02 24.82 56.96
C ALA A 445 -4.43 23.72 57.97
N ASN A 446 -3.63 22.64 58.06
CA ASN A 446 -2.65 22.44 59.14
C ASN A 446 -1.97 21.05 59.08
N SER A 447 -0.71 21.02 59.56
CA SER A 447 -0.07 19.96 60.37
C SER A 447 1.07 19.10 59.76
N TYR A 448 2.27 19.30 60.37
CA TYR A 448 3.49 18.47 60.61
C TYR A 448 4.14 17.70 59.43
N ASP A 449 5.36 18.04 58.98
CA ASP A 449 6.73 17.88 59.58
C ASP A 449 7.23 16.42 59.66
N LEU A 450 8.17 16.04 58.77
CA LEU A 450 9.56 15.69 59.12
C LEU A 450 10.33 15.01 57.96
N SER A 451 11.60 15.43 57.86
CA SER A 451 12.80 14.73 57.40
C SER A 451 13.04 14.45 55.90
N ALA A 452 14.22 14.92 55.51
CA ALA A 452 14.93 14.71 54.27
C ALA A 452 15.46 13.27 54.13
N GLU A 453 15.54 12.78 52.89
CA GLU A 453 16.54 11.79 52.47
C GLU A 453 16.94 12.00 51.01
N THR A 454 18.15 12.55 50.88
CA THR A 454 19.21 12.33 49.88
C THR A 454 18.90 11.79 48.48
N ALA A 455 19.36 12.55 47.47
CA ALA A 455 19.59 12.09 46.10
C ALA A 455 20.72 11.03 46.04
N PRO A 456 20.63 10.00 45.18
CA PRO A 456 21.74 9.09 44.96
C PRO A 456 22.79 9.69 44.01
N ASP A 457 24.02 9.45 44.44
CA ASP A 457 25.31 9.83 43.91
C ASP A 457 25.67 9.10 42.60
N ASP A 458 26.21 9.87 41.65
CA ASP A 458 26.84 9.39 40.42
C ASP A 458 28.24 8.87 40.78
N SER A 459 28.41 7.56 40.96
CA SER A 459 29.63 6.82 40.55
C SER A 459 29.66 5.37 41.05
N ALA A 460 29.33 4.42 40.19
CA ALA A 460 29.91 3.07 40.26
C ALA A 460 29.79 2.29 38.95
N SER A 461 30.94 1.88 38.43
CA SER A 461 31.18 0.67 37.63
C SER A 461 30.92 0.71 36.11
N GLU A 462 31.94 1.19 35.39
CA GLU A 462 32.32 0.72 34.05
C GLU A 462 32.59 -0.80 34.07
N ALA A 463 31.52 -1.57 33.86
CA ALA A 463 31.58 -2.88 33.24
C ALA A 463 30.42 -2.94 32.26
N ALA A 464 30.57 -2.24 31.13
CA ALA A 464 29.56 -2.19 30.07
C ALA A 464 29.32 -3.60 29.52
N THR A 465 28.31 -4.29 30.05
CA THR A 465 27.67 -5.44 29.40
C THR A 465 27.20 -4.95 28.04
N ARG A 466 27.93 -5.30 26.97
CA ARG A 466 27.53 -4.97 25.60
C ARG A 466 26.12 -5.49 25.36
N GLU A 467 25.20 -4.60 25.04
CA GLU A 467 23.85 -4.95 24.62
C GLU A 467 23.93 -5.98 23.46
N PRO A 468 23.14 -7.07 23.47
CA PRO A 468 23.17 -8.06 22.41
C PRO A 468 22.85 -7.41 21.06
N SER A 469 23.50 -7.88 19.99
CA SER A 469 23.22 -7.41 18.62
C SER A 469 22.72 -8.55 17.75
N VAL A 470 21.89 -8.22 16.75
CA VAL A 470 21.25 -9.17 15.84
C VAL A 470 21.62 -8.80 14.41
N ARG A 471 22.09 -9.78 13.63
CA ARG A 471 22.31 -9.62 12.18
C ARG A 471 21.08 -10.07 11.40
N VAL A 472 20.45 -9.13 10.70
CA VAL A 472 19.23 -9.36 9.92
C VAL A 472 19.49 -9.21 8.43
N HIS A 473 19.16 -10.22 7.65
CA HIS A 473 19.24 -10.20 6.19
C HIS A 473 17.92 -9.74 5.55
N LEU A 474 17.99 -8.69 4.74
CA LEU A 474 16.90 -8.11 3.97
C LEU A 474 16.87 -8.77 2.58
N VAL A 475 15.94 -9.72 2.39
CA VAL A 475 15.98 -10.67 1.26
C VAL A 475 15.81 -10.00 -0.10
N ARG A 476 15.01 -8.92 -0.22
CA ARG A 476 14.80 -8.24 -1.50
C ARG A 476 15.94 -7.31 -1.87
N GLU A 477 16.54 -6.71 -0.87
CA GLU A 477 17.64 -5.76 -0.98
C GLU A 477 19.01 -6.47 -1.02
N GLU A 478 19.05 -7.78 -0.76
CA GLU A 478 20.25 -8.61 -0.64
C GLU A 478 21.31 -8.03 0.31
N THR A 479 20.87 -7.41 1.41
CA THR A 479 21.76 -6.75 2.38
C THR A 479 21.58 -7.27 3.80
N THR A 480 22.67 -7.36 4.55
CA THR A 480 22.65 -7.74 5.98
C THR A 480 22.94 -6.53 6.85
N ARG A 481 22.11 -6.30 7.87
CA ARG A 481 22.26 -5.22 8.85
C ARG A 481 22.50 -5.78 10.24
N THR A 482 23.43 -5.18 10.99
CA THR A 482 23.61 -5.46 12.42
C THR A 482 22.89 -4.39 13.22
N LEU A 483 22.01 -4.80 14.13
CA LEU A 483 21.15 -3.92 14.94
C LEU A 483 21.33 -4.24 16.42
N ALA A 484 21.14 -3.25 17.29
CA ALA A 484 20.94 -3.52 18.71
C ALA A 484 19.67 -4.36 18.89
N LEU A 485 19.63 -5.20 19.93
CA LEU A 485 18.51 -6.10 20.18
C LEU A 485 17.18 -5.33 20.24
N GLU A 486 17.11 -4.24 21.02
CA GLU A 486 15.85 -3.51 21.19
C GLU A 486 15.39 -2.80 19.92
N ASP A 487 16.33 -2.32 19.08
CA ASP A 487 16.02 -1.79 17.75
C ASP A 487 15.46 -2.88 16.82
N TYR A 488 15.98 -4.10 16.91
CA TYR A 488 15.46 -5.24 16.17
C TYR A 488 14.04 -5.60 16.64
N ILE A 489 13.80 -5.67 17.95
CA ILE A 489 12.49 -5.97 18.52
C ILE A 489 11.46 -4.91 18.12
N TYR A 490 11.83 -3.64 18.12
CA TYR A 490 10.99 -2.57 17.58
C TYR A 490 10.61 -2.82 16.11
N GLY A 491 11.58 -3.20 15.27
CA GLY A 491 11.34 -3.51 13.86
C GLY A 491 10.48 -4.77 13.64
N VAL A 492 10.56 -5.75 14.53
CA VAL A 492 9.68 -6.93 14.55
C VAL A 492 8.26 -6.53 14.94
N LEU A 493 8.10 -5.76 16.03
CA LEU A 493 6.78 -5.28 16.46
C LEU A 493 6.11 -4.42 15.40
N ALA A 494 6.84 -3.53 14.74
CA ALA A 494 6.32 -2.72 13.64
C ALA A 494 5.85 -3.56 12.44
N ALA A 495 6.39 -4.76 12.27
CA ALA A 495 6.05 -5.66 11.16
C ALA A 495 4.93 -6.65 11.49
N GLU A 496 4.87 -7.10 12.75
CA GLU A 496 4.03 -8.21 13.22
C GLU A 496 2.78 -7.74 13.98
N ALA A 497 2.82 -6.57 14.64
CA ALA A 497 1.67 -5.98 15.30
C ALA A 497 0.67 -5.51 14.23
N SER A 498 -0.30 -6.37 13.95
CA SER A 498 -1.26 -6.21 12.85
C SER A 498 -2.67 -6.00 13.35
N THR A 499 -2.98 -6.53 14.54
CA THR A 499 -4.29 -6.42 15.19
C THR A 499 -4.22 -5.83 16.60
N GLU A 500 -3.03 -5.79 17.20
CA GLU A 500 -2.78 -5.33 18.56
C GLU A 500 -2.53 -3.82 18.57
N ASP A 501 -3.47 -3.05 19.09
CA ASP A 501 -3.24 -1.66 19.51
C ASP A 501 -3.35 -1.48 21.04
N GLU A 502 -3.73 -2.54 21.76
CA GLU A 502 -3.75 -2.55 23.22
C GLU A 502 -2.34 -2.63 23.79
N TYR A 503 -2.02 -1.68 24.68
CA TYR A 503 -0.65 -1.46 25.14
C TYR A 503 -0.05 -2.69 25.85
N GLU A 504 -0.85 -3.36 26.68
CA GLU A 504 -0.43 -4.56 27.42
C GLU A 504 -0.23 -5.77 26.49
N ALA A 505 -1.00 -5.87 25.40
CA ALA A 505 -0.78 -6.91 24.39
C ALA A 505 0.52 -6.66 23.61
N ILE A 506 0.85 -5.40 23.31
CA ILE A 506 2.11 -5.02 22.65
C ILE A 506 3.31 -5.33 23.56
N LYS A 507 3.20 -5.06 24.87
CA LYS A 507 4.23 -5.45 25.87
C LYS A 507 4.44 -6.96 25.89
N ALA A 508 3.37 -7.75 25.91
CA ALA A 508 3.46 -9.20 25.84
C ALA A 508 4.17 -9.66 24.55
N LEU A 509 3.82 -9.08 23.40
CA LEU A 509 4.45 -9.38 22.11
C LEU A 509 5.94 -8.99 22.08
N ALA A 510 6.34 -7.88 22.73
CA ALA A 510 7.73 -7.47 22.86
C ALA A 510 8.57 -8.53 23.60
N VAL A 511 8.11 -8.98 24.77
CA VAL A 511 8.77 -10.03 25.57
C VAL A 511 8.87 -11.34 24.80
N VAL A 512 7.79 -11.75 24.12
CA VAL A 512 7.76 -12.98 23.31
C VAL A 512 8.76 -12.89 22.16
N SER A 513 8.75 -11.78 21.42
CA SER A 513 9.66 -11.56 20.29
C SER A 513 11.13 -11.56 20.74
N ARG A 514 11.44 -10.91 21.87
CA ARG A 514 12.78 -10.86 22.47
C ARG A 514 13.26 -12.24 22.90
N THR A 515 12.41 -12.99 23.59
CA THR A 515 12.72 -14.34 24.05
C THR A 515 13.02 -15.26 22.87
N PHE A 516 12.19 -15.22 21.82
CA PHE A 516 12.41 -16.01 20.61
C PHE A 516 13.73 -15.66 19.91
N THR A 517 14.00 -14.36 19.78
CA THR A 517 15.22 -13.83 19.14
C THR A 517 16.47 -14.37 19.82
N LEU A 518 16.54 -14.26 21.15
CA LEU A 518 17.69 -14.70 21.93
C LEU A 518 17.85 -16.23 21.93
N LYS A 519 16.74 -16.98 22.00
CA LYS A 519 16.77 -18.44 21.95
C LYS A 519 17.24 -18.96 20.58
N ASN A 520 16.96 -18.23 19.50
CA ASN A 520 17.22 -18.64 18.12
C ASN A 520 18.32 -17.82 17.44
N LEU A 521 19.19 -17.14 18.21
CA LEU A 521 20.35 -16.46 17.66
C LEU A 521 21.18 -17.44 16.82
N HIS A 522 21.83 -16.95 15.75
CA HIS A 522 22.68 -17.77 14.87
C HIS A 522 21.96 -18.85 14.05
N ARG A 523 20.62 -18.79 13.91
CA ARG A 523 19.83 -19.71 13.08
C ARG A 523 20.36 -19.85 11.64
N HIS A 524 20.92 -18.76 11.10
CA HIS A 524 21.50 -18.68 9.77
C HIS A 524 23.03 -18.48 9.78
N ALA A 525 23.72 -18.97 10.82
CA ALA A 525 25.17 -18.75 10.96
C ALA A 525 25.99 -19.17 9.73
N ARG A 526 25.56 -20.23 9.03
CA ARG A 526 26.19 -20.72 7.79
C ARG A 526 26.06 -19.72 6.63
N ASP A 527 25.00 -18.92 6.64
CA ASP A 527 24.70 -17.91 5.62
C ASP A 527 25.23 -16.52 6.01
N GLY A 528 25.88 -16.39 7.18
CA GLY A 528 26.52 -15.15 7.65
C GLY A 528 25.60 -14.16 8.38
N TYR A 529 24.36 -14.54 8.71
CA TYR A 529 23.40 -13.71 9.44
C TYR A 529 22.65 -14.52 10.51
N ASP A 530 21.84 -13.87 11.35
CA ASP A 530 21.10 -14.52 12.43
C ASP A 530 19.64 -14.76 12.03
N PHE A 531 18.96 -13.75 11.47
CA PHE A 531 17.55 -13.82 11.01
C PHE A 531 17.35 -13.22 9.61
N CYS A 532 16.32 -13.63 8.88
CA CYS A 532 15.85 -12.94 7.66
C CYS A 532 14.60 -12.11 7.93
N ASN A 533 14.28 -11.14 7.06
CA ASN A 533 13.15 -10.23 7.25
C ASN A 533 11.76 -10.77 6.84
N LEU A 534 11.65 -12.06 6.54
CA LEU A 534 10.42 -12.74 6.12
C LEU A 534 9.80 -13.53 7.27
N THR A 535 8.54 -13.95 7.10
CA THR A 535 7.78 -14.79 8.05
C THR A 535 8.38 -16.19 8.30
N HIS A 536 9.44 -16.57 7.57
CA HIS A 536 10.24 -17.76 7.84
C HIS A 536 10.98 -17.68 9.20
N CYS A 537 11.37 -16.46 9.60
CA CYS A 537 12.10 -16.17 10.82
C CYS A 537 11.17 -15.45 11.80
N GLN A 538 11.15 -14.13 11.68
CA GLN A 538 10.15 -13.20 12.20
C GLN A 538 10.10 -12.08 11.16
N ARG A 539 8.90 -11.60 10.82
CA ARG A 539 8.80 -10.48 9.89
C ARG A 539 9.49 -9.29 10.52
N TYR A 540 10.34 -8.64 9.74
CA TYR A 540 11.06 -7.46 10.16
C TYR A 540 10.88 -6.38 9.11
N LEU A 541 10.53 -5.18 9.56
CA LEU A 541 10.54 -4.00 8.71
C LEU A 541 11.75 -3.18 9.09
N ALA A 542 12.53 -2.77 8.08
CA ALA A 542 13.54 -1.74 8.25
C ALA A 542 12.81 -0.40 8.42
N VAL A 543 12.33 -0.16 9.64
CA VAL A 543 11.62 1.08 9.96
C VAL A 543 12.64 2.21 9.94
N ASN A 544 12.47 3.16 9.02
CA ASN A 544 13.22 4.40 9.12
C ASN A 544 12.80 5.11 10.41
N ALA A 545 13.75 5.62 11.20
CA ALA A 545 13.42 6.43 12.38
C ALA A 545 12.54 7.65 12.04
N ASN A 546 12.48 8.02 10.75
CA ASN A 546 11.67 9.09 10.17
C ASN A 546 10.44 8.58 9.38
N ASP A 547 10.01 7.32 9.58
CA ASP A 547 8.75 6.82 9.02
C ASP A 547 7.58 7.46 9.79
N ASP A 548 7.06 8.56 9.24
CA ASP A 548 6.08 9.44 9.87
C ASP A 548 4.62 9.03 9.57
N THR A 549 4.41 7.79 9.11
CA THR A 549 3.07 7.31 8.71
C THR A 549 2.17 6.96 9.91
N ARG A 550 2.74 6.60 11.07
CA ARG A 550 2.04 6.29 12.33
C ARG A 550 2.87 6.65 13.60
N PRO A 551 3.21 7.93 13.84
CA PRO A 551 4.15 8.31 14.91
C PRO A 551 3.69 7.89 16.31
N GLU A 552 2.39 7.95 16.61
CA GLU A 552 1.85 7.52 17.91
C GLU A 552 1.94 6.01 18.12
N PHE A 553 1.67 5.21 17.08
CA PHE A 553 1.85 3.76 17.16
C PHE A 553 3.34 3.42 17.30
N HIS A 554 4.22 4.05 16.53
CA HIS A 554 5.65 3.85 16.68
C HIS A 554 6.16 4.31 18.07
N ALA A 555 5.60 5.37 18.64
CA ALA A 555 5.86 5.78 20.01
C ALA A 555 5.35 4.74 21.02
N LEU A 556 4.15 4.19 20.82
CA LEU A 556 3.58 3.11 21.63
C LEU A 556 4.46 1.85 21.59
N LEU A 557 4.89 1.45 20.40
CA LEU A 557 5.81 0.33 20.20
C LEU A 557 7.14 0.58 20.89
N ARG A 558 7.78 1.73 20.67
CA ARG A 558 9.05 2.10 21.34
C ARG A 558 8.88 2.11 22.86
N ARG A 559 7.78 2.67 23.36
CA ARG A 559 7.49 2.72 24.78
C ARG A 559 7.30 1.32 25.35
N ALA A 560 6.54 0.44 24.69
CA ALA A 560 6.37 -0.95 25.11
C ALA A 560 7.69 -1.73 25.09
N VAL A 561 8.51 -1.55 24.05
CA VAL A 561 9.85 -2.14 23.95
C VAL A 561 10.74 -1.66 25.09
N ASN A 562 10.78 -0.35 25.35
CA ASN A 562 11.60 0.25 26.40
C ASN A 562 11.14 -0.15 27.81
N GLU A 563 9.83 -0.14 28.09
CA GLU A 563 9.29 -0.53 29.41
C GLU A 563 9.45 -2.03 29.69
N THR A 564 9.61 -2.85 28.66
CA THR A 564 9.90 -4.30 28.78
C THR A 564 11.34 -4.65 28.40
N ALA A 565 12.23 -3.66 28.32
CA ALA A 565 13.59 -3.86 27.84
C ALA A 565 14.31 -4.91 28.69
N GLY A 566 14.90 -5.91 28.02
CA GLY A 566 15.57 -7.02 28.69
C GLY A 566 14.65 -8.06 29.37
N GLU A 567 13.32 -7.89 29.37
CA GLU A 567 12.43 -8.91 29.92
C GLU A 567 12.26 -10.09 28.95
N VAL A 568 12.41 -11.31 29.47
CA VAL A 568 12.37 -12.58 28.72
C VAL A 568 11.63 -13.67 29.50
N LEU A 569 11.12 -14.69 28.81
CA LEU A 569 10.48 -15.86 29.42
C LEU A 569 11.45 -17.04 29.57
N ARG A 570 11.42 -17.68 30.74
CA ARG A 570 12.20 -18.88 31.07
C ARG A 570 11.32 -20.04 31.50
N ASP A 571 11.77 -21.26 31.22
CA ASP A 571 11.18 -22.48 31.76
C ASP A 571 11.58 -22.71 33.24
N GLY A 572 11.04 -23.77 33.85
CA GLY A 572 11.34 -24.16 35.22
C GLY A 572 12.81 -24.56 35.48
N ARG A 573 13.62 -24.71 34.43
CA ARG A 573 15.07 -24.99 34.49
C ARG A 573 15.90 -23.72 34.32
N GLY A 574 15.26 -22.57 34.16
CA GLY A 574 15.90 -21.29 33.95
C GLY A 574 16.39 -21.04 32.52
N GLN A 575 16.02 -21.88 31.54
CA GLN A 575 16.39 -21.70 30.14
C GLN A 575 15.37 -20.83 29.38
N LEU A 576 15.83 -20.06 28.39
CA LEU A 576 14.93 -19.34 27.48
C LEU A 576 14.03 -20.32 26.72
N ILE A 577 12.74 -20.01 26.65
CA ILE A 577 11.76 -20.83 25.90
C ILE A 577 11.77 -20.51 24.40
N ASN A 578 11.24 -21.40 23.57
CA ASN A 578 10.85 -21.04 22.21
C ASN A 578 9.50 -20.32 22.22
N ALA A 579 9.53 -19.00 22.41
CA ALA A 579 8.32 -18.18 22.53
C ALA A 579 7.68 -17.90 21.15
N TYR A 580 6.81 -18.80 20.69
CA TYR A 580 6.09 -18.63 19.43
C TYR A 580 4.85 -17.72 19.60
N PHE A 581 4.39 -17.11 18.50
CA PHE A 581 3.14 -16.36 18.46
C PHE A 581 2.44 -16.49 17.11
N SER A 582 1.13 -16.24 17.04
CA SER A 582 0.38 -16.23 15.78
C SER A 582 -0.85 -15.32 15.85
N ALA A 583 -1.26 -14.81 14.68
CA ALA A 583 -2.35 -13.84 14.55
C ALA A 583 -3.65 -14.24 15.27
N SER A 584 -4.10 -15.49 15.10
CA SER A 584 -5.28 -16.01 15.81
C SER A 584 -5.19 -17.52 15.98
N CYS A 585 -5.43 -18.03 17.18
CA CYS A 585 -5.38 -19.46 17.43
C CYS A 585 -6.69 -20.18 17.02
N GLY A 586 -7.81 -19.47 16.96
CA GLY A 586 -9.11 -20.04 16.56
C GLY A 586 -9.84 -20.80 17.66
N GLY A 587 -9.65 -20.39 18.91
CA GLY A 587 -10.30 -20.91 20.12
C GLY A 587 -9.42 -21.82 20.98
N MET A 588 -8.29 -22.29 20.45
CA MET A 588 -7.31 -23.09 21.19
C MET A 588 -5.93 -23.00 20.53
N THR A 589 -4.90 -22.76 21.34
CA THR A 589 -3.51 -22.82 20.86
C THR A 589 -3.10 -24.26 20.57
N ALA A 590 -2.08 -24.44 19.74
CA ALA A 590 -1.66 -25.73 19.22
C ALA A 590 -0.62 -26.39 20.13
N ASN A 591 -0.47 -27.71 19.98
CA ASN A 591 0.66 -28.44 20.57
C ASN A 591 1.87 -28.41 19.62
N VAL A 592 3.09 -28.30 20.19
CA VAL A 592 4.38 -28.37 19.46
C VAL A 592 4.47 -29.64 18.58
N GLU A 593 4.04 -30.77 19.12
CA GLU A 593 4.14 -32.10 18.48
C GLU A 593 3.28 -32.21 17.22
N THR A 594 2.12 -31.57 17.20
CA THR A 594 1.20 -31.59 16.05
C THR A 594 1.79 -30.88 14.83
N LEU A 595 2.61 -29.86 15.04
CA LEU A 595 3.09 -29.00 13.97
C LEU A 595 4.52 -29.32 13.55
N TRP A 596 5.38 -29.71 14.49
CA TRP A 596 6.79 -29.97 14.22
C TRP A 596 7.22 -31.42 14.45
N GLY A 597 6.36 -32.27 15.02
CA GLY A 597 6.67 -33.68 15.31
C GLY A 597 7.67 -33.89 16.45
N ALA A 598 8.00 -32.84 17.20
CA ALA A 598 8.84 -32.91 18.40
C ALA A 598 7.97 -33.13 19.65
N PRO A 599 8.34 -34.02 20.58
CA PRO A 599 7.55 -34.24 21.79
C PRO A 599 7.52 -32.99 22.68
N ALA A 600 6.37 -32.71 23.29
CA ALA A 600 6.25 -31.66 24.29
C ALA A 600 6.92 -32.09 25.60
N HIS A 601 7.93 -31.33 26.04
CA HIS A 601 8.66 -31.59 27.27
C HIS A 601 8.18 -30.73 28.44
N GLU A 602 7.62 -29.56 28.14
CA GLU A 602 7.19 -28.58 29.15
C GLU A 602 5.73 -28.13 28.92
N ARG A 603 5.09 -27.57 29.96
CA ARG A 603 3.66 -27.22 29.93
C ARG A 603 3.33 -26.12 28.90
N TYR A 604 4.24 -25.16 28.68
CA TYR A 604 4.06 -24.07 27.72
C TYR A 604 4.06 -24.53 26.25
N GLU A 605 4.47 -25.76 25.98
CA GLU A 605 4.52 -26.35 24.63
C GLU A 605 3.21 -27.04 24.24
N ARG A 606 2.25 -27.08 25.18
CA ARG A 606 0.92 -27.62 24.99
C ARG A 606 -0.11 -26.49 24.86
N GLY A 607 -1.10 -26.73 24.02
CA GLY A 607 -2.17 -25.80 23.72
C GLY A 607 -3.03 -25.48 24.93
N VAL A 608 -3.37 -24.20 25.08
CA VAL A 608 -4.35 -23.69 26.04
C VAL A 608 -5.62 -23.30 25.29
N ARG A 609 -6.77 -23.51 25.95
CA ARG A 609 -8.04 -22.96 25.47
C ARG A 609 -7.94 -21.44 25.51
N ASP A 610 -8.45 -20.77 24.48
CA ASP A 610 -8.43 -19.30 24.35
C ASP A 610 -9.83 -18.83 23.94
N ASP A 611 -10.65 -18.49 24.94
CA ASP A 611 -12.01 -17.98 24.74
C ASP A 611 -12.00 -16.50 24.30
N PHE A 612 -10.87 -15.79 24.42
CA PHE A 612 -10.75 -14.37 24.08
C PHE A 612 -10.69 -14.13 22.58
N CYS A 613 -10.13 -15.07 21.81
CA CYS A 613 -10.10 -14.96 20.35
C CYS A 613 -11.39 -15.48 19.67
N VAL A 614 -12.35 -16.03 20.43
CA VAL A 614 -13.63 -16.51 19.90
C VAL A 614 -14.51 -15.31 19.53
N GLY A 615 -15.09 -15.33 18.32
CA GLY A 615 -15.89 -14.21 17.79
C GLY A 615 -15.06 -13.06 17.20
N ALA A 616 -13.74 -13.02 17.46
CA ALA A 616 -12.82 -12.05 16.88
C ALA A 616 -12.43 -12.42 15.42
N PRO A 617 -11.78 -11.53 14.64
CA PRO A 617 -11.35 -11.84 13.27
C PRO A 617 -10.56 -13.15 13.16
N ASN A 618 -10.84 -13.93 12.11
CA ASN A 618 -10.32 -15.27 11.88
C ASN A 618 -10.74 -16.35 12.90
N SER A 619 -11.66 -16.07 13.84
CA SER A 619 -12.29 -17.10 14.69
C SER A 619 -13.07 -18.14 13.89
N SER A 620 -13.50 -17.81 12.67
CA SER A 620 -13.95 -18.75 11.65
C SER A 620 -13.59 -18.25 10.24
N TRP A 621 -13.46 -19.18 9.29
CA TRP A 621 -13.27 -18.89 7.88
C TRP A 621 -13.80 -20.04 7.02
N THR A 622 -14.16 -19.71 5.78
CA THR A 622 -14.56 -20.67 4.74
C THR A 622 -13.92 -20.25 3.44
N ASP A 623 -13.31 -21.21 2.76
CA ASP A 623 -12.72 -21.03 1.44
C ASP A 623 -13.07 -22.20 0.54
N VAL A 624 -13.15 -21.93 -0.76
CA VAL A 624 -13.49 -22.92 -1.78
C VAL A 624 -12.33 -23.05 -2.75
N LEU A 625 -11.79 -24.26 -2.87
CA LEU A 625 -10.69 -24.57 -3.78
C LEU A 625 -11.12 -25.57 -4.83
N SER A 626 -10.88 -25.28 -6.10
CA SER A 626 -11.12 -26.28 -7.14
C SER A 626 -10.12 -27.43 -7.05
N ALA A 627 -10.53 -28.62 -7.46
CA ALA A 627 -9.65 -29.78 -7.54
C ALA A 627 -8.41 -29.49 -8.40
N ALA A 628 -8.56 -28.68 -9.45
CA ALA A 628 -7.46 -28.24 -10.31
C ALA A 628 -6.48 -27.30 -9.60
N GLN A 629 -6.98 -26.35 -8.79
CA GLN A 629 -6.11 -25.49 -7.98
C GLN A 629 -5.30 -26.30 -6.96
N LEU A 630 -5.93 -27.29 -6.31
CA LEU A 630 -5.27 -28.18 -5.37
C LEU A 630 -4.25 -29.10 -6.05
N ALA A 631 -4.59 -29.70 -7.20
CA ALA A 631 -3.67 -30.53 -7.97
C ALA A 631 -2.40 -29.74 -8.33
N ARG A 632 -2.56 -28.53 -8.87
CA ARG A 632 -1.44 -27.64 -9.17
C ARG A 632 -0.59 -27.34 -7.93
N ALA A 633 -1.22 -26.98 -6.81
CA ALA A 633 -0.48 -26.61 -5.61
C ALA A 633 0.30 -27.77 -5.00
N LEU A 634 -0.28 -28.98 -5.04
CA LEU A 634 0.34 -30.19 -4.50
C LEU A 634 1.43 -30.75 -5.43
N HIS A 635 1.37 -30.46 -6.74
CA HIS A 635 2.37 -30.89 -7.71
C HIS A 635 3.74 -30.22 -7.51
N GLU A 636 3.76 -28.99 -7.00
CA GLU A 636 4.99 -28.21 -6.77
C GLU A 636 5.89 -28.77 -5.63
N ASP A 637 5.40 -29.76 -4.85
CA ASP A 637 6.17 -30.44 -3.81
C ASP A 637 6.05 -31.96 -3.96
N GLU A 638 7.18 -32.63 -4.19
CA GLU A 638 7.25 -34.07 -4.46
C GLU A 638 6.55 -34.92 -3.37
N ARG A 639 6.57 -34.45 -2.11
CA ARG A 639 5.95 -35.14 -0.97
C ARG A 639 4.44 -35.15 -1.05
N SER A 640 3.85 -34.14 -1.70
CA SER A 640 2.41 -33.97 -1.84
C SER A 640 1.86 -34.28 -3.23
N ASP A 641 2.72 -34.52 -4.21
CA ASP A 641 2.30 -34.74 -5.60
C ASP A 641 1.41 -35.99 -5.72
N VAL A 642 0.15 -35.75 -6.11
CA VAL A 642 -0.91 -36.74 -6.30
C VAL A 642 -1.28 -36.93 -7.77
N GLY A 643 -0.56 -36.30 -8.71
CA GLY A 643 -0.88 -36.31 -10.14
C GLY A 643 -1.75 -35.13 -10.59
N ALA A 644 -2.29 -35.21 -11.81
CA ALA A 644 -2.96 -34.08 -12.46
C ALA A 644 -4.35 -33.74 -11.87
N ARG A 645 -4.88 -34.57 -10.97
CA ARG A 645 -6.19 -34.39 -10.35
C ARG A 645 -6.18 -34.70 -8.85
N VAL A 646 -7.09 -34.06 -8.12
CA VAL A 646 -7.40 -34.38 -6.73
C VAL A 646 -8.82 -34.91 -6.65
N ASP A 647 -8.95 -36.19 -6.33
CA ASP A 647 -10.23 -36.89 -6.24
C ASP A 647 -10.81 -36.75 -4.83
N GLU A 648 -9.97 -36.78 -3.79
CA GLU A 648 -10.42 -36.75 -2.40
C GLU A 648 -9.38 -36.18 -1.43
N ILE A 649 -9.87 -35.53 -0.37
CA ILE A 649 -9.08 -35.06 0.77
C ILE A 649 -9.81 -35.51 2.05
N ARG A 650 -9.10 -36.19 2.96
CA ARG A 650 -9.61 -36.60 4.28
C ARG A 650 -8.66 -36.20 5.38
N VAL A 651 -9.20 -35.65 6.47
CA VAL A 651 -8.47 -35.50 7.72
C VAL A 651 -8.52 -36.83 8.46
N LEU A 652 -7.39 -37.52 8.54
CA LEU A 652 -7.30 -38.85 9.18
C LEU A 652 -7.21 -38.76 10.70
N LYS A 653 -6.53 -37.74 11.22
CA LYS A 653 -6.32 -37.54 12.66
C LYS A 653 -6.38 -36.06 13.01
N ARG A 654 -7.00 -35.77 14.16
CA ARG A 654 -6.98 -34.45 14.79
C ARG A 654 -6.29 -34.50 16.14
N ASP A 655 -5.63 -33.42 16.50
CA ASP A 655 -5.08 -33.25 17.84
C ASP A 655 -6.15 -32.73 18.84
N ALA A 656 -5.76 -32.58 20.10
CA ALA A 656 -6.63 -32.02 21.15
C ALA A 656 -7.04 -30.56 20.87
N SER A 657 -6.28 -29.83 20.05
CA SER A 657 -6.62 -28.48 19.60
C SER A 657 -7.53 -28.46 18.36
N GLY A 658 -8.05 -29.62 17.91
CA GLY A 658 -8.94 -29.72 16.75
C GLY A 658 -8.25 -29.52 15.39
N ARG A 659 -6.94 -29.34 15.35
CA ARG A 659 -6.14 -29.20 14.13
C ARG A 659 -6.00 -30.53 13.42
N ALA A 660 -5.98 -30.49 12.09
CA ALA A 660 -5.62 -31.64 11.29
C ALA A 660 -4.15 -31.98 11.55
N GLU A 661 -3.92 -33.09 12.26
CA GLU A 661 -2.59 -33.63 12.49
C GLU A 661 -2.13 -34.40 11.26
N VAL A 662 -3.02 -35.24 10.70
CA VAL A 662 -2.75 -36.07 9.53
C VAL A 662 -3.84 -35.88 8.47
N VAL A 663 -3.42 -35.59 7.24
CA VAL A 663 -4.28 -35.39 6.07
C VAL A 663 -3.89 -36.37 4.97
N ALA A 664 -4.86 -37.14 4.47
CA ALA A 664 -4.70 -37.95 3.27
C ALA A 664 -5.28 -37.21 2.07
N VAL A 665 -4.52 -37.17 0.98
CA VAL A 665 -4.94 -36.65 -0.32
C VAL A 665 -4.83 -37.77 -1.34
N ARG A 666 -5.89 -37.98 -2.12
CA ARG A 666 -5.96 -39.00 -3.16
C ARG A 666 -6.26 -38.36 -4.51
N GLY A 667 -5.41 -38.66 -5.48
CA GLY A 667 -5.61 -38.42 -6.90
C GLY A 667 -5.25 -39.67 -7.68
N GLU A 668 -4.39 -39.52 -8.69
CA GLU A 668 -3.73 -40.67 -9.35
C GLU A 668 -2.80 -41.42 -8.38
N ARG A 669 -2.22 -40.69 -7.43
CA ARG A 669 -1.42 -41.22 -6.32
C ARG A 669 -2.07 -40.83 -5.00
N GLN A 670 -1.80 -41.60 -3.95
CA GLN A 670 -2.18 -41.26 -2.59
C GLN A 670 -0.99 -40.72 -1.82
N ARG A 671 -1.18 -39.59 -1.14
CA ARG A 671 -0.19 -38.98 -0.25
C ARG A 671 -0.79 -38.76 1.13
N VAL A 672 0.03 -38.97 2.15
CA VAL A 672 -0.33 -38.71 3.55
C VAL A 672 0.65 -37.67 4.07
N LEU A 673 0.12 -36.55 4.53
CA LEU A 673 0.85 -35.37 4.95
C LEU A 673 0.46 -35.00 6.37
N ARG A 674 1.33 -34.28 7.09
CA ARG A 674 0.88 -33.55 8.26
C ARG A 674 -0.02 -32.40 7.82
N GLY A 675 -1.05 -32.08 8.58
CA GLY A 675 -1.99 -31.02 8.17
C GLY A 675 -1.32 -29.65 8.05
N TRP A 676 -0.27 -29.38 8.83
CA TRP A 676 0.55 -28.18 8.67
C TRP A 676 1.35 -28.15 7.36
N ASP A 677 1.94 -29.28 6.98
CA ASP A 677 2.66 -29.39 5.71
C ASP A 677 1.71 -29.19 4.53
N PHE A 678 0.54 -29.84 4.56
CA PHE A 678 -0.53 -29.63 3.58
C PHE A 678 -0.92 -28.15 3.44
N LYS A 679 -1.22 -27.48 4.57
CA LYS A 679 -1.52 -26.04 4.58
C LYS A 679 -0.39 -25.21 3.98
N THR A 680 0.86 -25.55 4.31
CA THR A 680 2.03 -24.78 3.87
C THR A 680 2.26 -24.91 2.38
N ILE A 681 2.16 -26.13 1.85
CA ILE A 681 2.29 -26.45 0.42
C ILE A 681 1.22 -25.72 -0.38
N VAL A 682 -0.05 -25.87 0.01
CA VAL A 682 -1.17 -25.18 -0.66
C VAL A 682 -1.00 -23.66 -0.62
N GLY A 683 -0.58 -23.12 0.53
CA GLY A 683 -0.39 -21.69 0.74
C GLY A 683 0.75 -21.07 -0.09
N ARG A 684 1.82 -21.81 -0.39
CA ARG A 684 2.92 -21.31 -1.24
C ARG A 684 2.46 -20.99 -2.66
N THR A 685 1.57 -21.80 -3.21
CA THR A 685 1.12 -21.67 -4.60
C THR A 685 -0.15 -20.84 -4.73
N LEU A 686 -1.09 -20.97 -3.79
CA LEU A 686 -2.42 -20.33 -3.89
C LEU A 686 -2.56 -19.10 -3.00
N GLY A 687 -1.59 -18.83 -2.13
CA GLY A 687 -1.58 -17.73 -1.18
C GLY A 687 -2.00 -18.13 0.24
N TRP A 688 -1.39 -17.47 1.23
CA TRP A 688 -1.51 -17.80 2.64
C TRP A 688 -2.89 -17.55 3.27
N ASN A 689 -3.79 -16.85 2.57
CA ASN A 689 -5.13 -16.50 3.03
C ASN A 689 -6.21 -17.55 2.69
N VAL A 690 -5.85 -18.57 1.92
CA VAL A 690 -6.77 -19.61 1.43
C VAL A 690 -6.95 -20.75 2.44
N LEU A 691 -5.84 -21.26 2.98
CA LEU A 691 -5.85 -22.18 4.13
C LEU A 691 -5.14 -21.47 5.27
N LYS A 692 -5.90 -20.74 6.08
CA LYS A 692 -5.34 -19.83 7.09
C LYS A 692 -4.68 -20.56 8.25
N SER A 693 -5.14 -21.76 8.58
CA SER A 693 -4.60 -22.62 9.64
C SER A 693 -4.71 -24.09 9.27
N SER A 694 -4.10 -24.98 10.07
CA SER A 694 -4.34 -26.42 10.01
C SER A 694 -5.62 -26.85 10.75
N ARG A 695 -6.37 -25.91 11.36
CA ARG A 695 -7.64 -26.18 12.04
C ARG A 695 -8.79 -26.03 11.06
N PHE A 696 -9.01 -27.06 10.25
CA PHE A 696 -10.07 -27.07 9.24
C PHE A 696 -10.79 -28.41 9.13
N THR A 697 -12.01 -28.37 8.58
CA THR A 697 -12.74 -29.46 7.95
C THR A 697 -12.73 -29.25 6.44
N VAL A 698 -12.89 -30.33 5.69
CA VAL A 698 -12.92 -30.29 4.23
C VAL A 698 -14.02 -31.21 3.72
N GLU A 699 -14.79 -30.72 2.74
CA GLU A 699 -15.87 -31.44 2.08
C GLU A 699 -15.73 -31.29 0.56
N ARG A 700 -16.03 -32.34 -0.20
CA ARG A 700 -16.03 -32.29 -1.66
C ARG A 700 -17.40 -31.85 -2.18
N ALA A 701 -17.43 -30.79 -2.97
CA ALA A 701 -18.62 -30.26 -3.62
C ALA A 701 -18.39 -30.17 -5.14
N GLY A 702 -18.72 -31.24 -5.87
CA GLY A 702 -18.49 -31.34 -7.31
C GLY A 702 -17.01 -31.27 -7.67
N ALA A 703 -16.63 -30.26 -8.47
CA ALA A 703 -15.25 -29.99 -8.86
C ALA A 703 -14.45 -29.22 -7.80
N ASN A 704 -15.06 -28.91 -6.65
CA ASN A 704 -14.47 -28.09 -5.60
C ASN A 704 -14.35 -28.83 -4.27
N PHE A 705 -13.47 -28.33 -3.42
CA PHE A 705 -13.33 -28.67 -2.01
C PHE A 705 -13.64 -27.44 -1.18
N ILE A 706 -14.57 -27.58 -0.25
CA ILE A 706 -14.97 -26.52 0.67
C ILE A 706 -14.23 -26.75 1.99
N PHE A 707 -13.34 -25.82 2.33
CA PHE A 707 -12.64 -25.82 3.60
C PHE A 707 -13.37 -24.89 4.58
N ARG A 708 -13.58 -25.35 5.80
CA ARG A 708 -14.09 -24.53 6.91
C ARG A 708 -13.12 -24.65 8.06
N GLY A 709 -12.67 -23.55 8.62
CA GLY A 709 -11.71 -23.61 9.70
C GLY A 709 -11.78 -22.43 10.65
N SER A 710 -10.88 -22.42 11.62
CA SER A 710 -10.70 -21.33 12.57
C SER A 710 -9.22 -21.03 12.79
N GLY A 711 -8.92 -19.82 13.24
CA GLY A 711 -7.56 -19.33 13.46
C GLY A 711 -6.84 -18.93 12.18
N PHE A 712 -5.72 -18.24 12.35
CA PHE A 712 -4.82 -17.79 11.30
C PHE A 712 -3.38 -17.86 11.79
N GLY A 713 -2.57 -18.66 11.12
CA GLY A 713 -1.20 -18.98 11.51
C GLY A 713 -1.08 -20.39 12.10
N HIS A 714 0.07 -20.67 12.71
CA HIS A 714 0.35 -21.98 13.30
C HIS A 714 -0.39 -22.20 14.61
N GLY A 715 -0.73 -21.14 15.35
CA GLY A 715 -1.52 -21.24 16.58
C GLY A 715 -0.71 -21.58 17.83
N LEU A 716 0.61 -21.48 17.83
CA LEU A 716 1.47 -21.86 18.96
C LEU A 716 1.81 -20.65 19.81
N GLY A 717 1.89 -20.86 21.12
CA GLY A 717 2.23 -19.83 22.09
C GLY A 717 1.18 -18.72 22.11
N LEU A 718 1.64 -17.47 22.03
CA LEU A 718 0.80 -16.28 22.15
C LEU A 718 -0.21 -16.17 20.99
N CYS A 719 -1.51 -16.12 21.30
CA CYS A 719 -2.53 -15.70 20.35
C CYS A 719 -2.60 -14.17 20.37
N GLN A 720 -2.20 -13.54 19.27
CA GLN A 720 -2.17 -12.08 19.10
C GLN A 720 -3.54 -11.43 19.34
N MET A 721 -4.58 -11.93 18.64
CA MET A 721 -5.96 -11.49 18.85
C MET A 721 -6.49 -11.78 20.26
N GLY A 722 -6.15 -12.92 20.84
CA GLY A 722 -6.61 -13.28 22.18
C GLY A 722 -5.96 -12.41 23.25
N ALA A 723 -4.65 -12.13 23.13
CA ALA A 723 -3.92 -11.20 23.99
C ALA A 723 -4.48 -9.78 23.89
N HIS A 724 -4.83 -9.33 22.69
CA HIS A 724 -5.49 -8.05 22.46
C HIS A 724 -6.83 -7.93 23.20
N VAL A 725 -7.72 -8.91 23.03
CA VAL A 725 -9.03 -8.90 23.70
C VAL A 725 -8.88 -9.00 25.23
N GLN A 726 -7.92 -9.79 25.70
CA GLN A 726 -7.61 -9.94 27.12
C GLN A 726 -7.07 -8.63 27.71
N ALA A 727 -6.15 -7.95 27.01
CA ALA A 727 -5.64 -6.62 27.39
C ALA A 727 -6.75 -5.56 27.44
N ARG A 728 -7.63 -5.53 26.43
CA ARG A 728 -8.80 -4.64 26.39
C ARG A 728 -9.74 -4.86 27.56
N SER A 729 -9.79 -6.08 28.09
CA SER A 729 -10.58 -6.44 29.27
C SER A 729 -9.88 -6.09 30.59
N GLY A 730 -8.76 -5.35 30.55
CA GLY A 730 -8.01 -4.88 31.72
C GLY A 730 -6.93 -5.83 32.22
N THR A 731 -6.59 -6.87 31.48
CA THR A 731 -5.53 -7.83 31.87
C THR A 731 -4.16 -7.26 31.53
N ASP A 732 -3.22 -7.32 32.47
CA ASP A 732 -1.86 -6.84 32.23
C ASP A 732 -1.01 -7.84 31.42
N TYR A 733 0.11 -7.38 30.85
CA TYR A 733 0.95 -8.22 30.00
C TYR A 733 1.57 -9.42 30.73
N ARG A 734 1.82 -9.34 32.03
CA ARG A 734 2.41 -10.45 32.81
C ARG A 734 1.38 -11.57 32.96
N GLN A 735 0.13 -11.20 33.22
CA GLN A 735 -1.00 -12.13 33.26
C GLN A 735 -1.26 -12.75 31.88
N ILE A 736 -1.20 -11.95 30.81
CA ILE A 736 -1.29 -12.46 29.43
C ILE A 736 -0.21 -13.50 29.15
N LEU A 737 1.05 -13.20 29.46
CA LEU A 737 2.16 -14.13 29.26
C LEU A 737 2.01 -15.40 30.08
N ALA A 738 1.60 -15.29 31.35
CA ALA A 738 1.37 -16.44 32.22
C ALA A 738 0.24 -17.35 31.69
N TYR A 739 -0.77 -16.78 31.04
CA TYR A 739 -1.87 -17.52 30.42
C TYR A 739 -1.41 -18.32 29.20
N TYR A 740 -0.68 -17.70 28.27
CA TYR A 740 -0.25 -18.35 27.03
C TYR A 740 0.99 -19.23 27.18
N PHE A 741 1.82 -18.98 28.21
CA PHE A 741 3.04 -19.75 28.50
C PHE A 741 3.02 -20.28 29.93
N PRO A 742 2.09 -21.20 30.26
CA PRO A 742 1.94 -21.70 31.63
C PRO A 742 3.19 -22.44 32.09
N GLY A 743 3.59 -22.19 33.34
CA GLY A 743 4.80 -22.78 33.93
C GLY A 743 6.11 -22.07 33.57
N THR A 744 6.03 -20.89 32.93
CA THR A 744 7.18 -20.04 32.66
C THR A 744 7.26 -18.88 33.66
N SER A 745 8.45 -18.31 33.81
CA SER A 745 8.69 -17.14 34.65
C SER A 745 9.29 -16.01 33.83
N LEU A 746 8.89 -14.76 34.11
CA LEU A 746 9.53 -13.59 33.54
C LEU A 746 10.85 -13.32 34.27
N ALA A 747 11.90 -13.03 33.52
CA ALA A 747 13.23 -12.73 34.05
C ALA A 747 13.87 -11.57 33.30
N GLN A 748 14.77 -10.85 33.99
CA GLN A 748 15.56 -9.78 33.39
C GLN A 748 16.87 -10.31 32.80
N LEU A 749 17.26 -9.80 31.64
CA LEU A 749 18.49 -10.17 30.93
C LEU A 749 19.75 -9.90 31.77
N ALA A 750 19.76 -8.83 32.58
CA ALA A 750 20.85 -8.51 33.51
C ALA A 750 21.03 -9.55 34.64
N ASN A 751 19.96 -10.30 34.97
CA ASN A 751 19.97 -11.39 35.93
C ASN A 751 20.27 -12.75 35.27
N LEU A 752 20.77 -12.76 34.04
CA LEU A 752 21.41 -13.93 33.45
C LEU A 752 22.86 -13.94 33.91
N SER A 753 23.17 -14.69 34.97
CA SER A 753 24.54 -15.04 35.29
C SER A 753 25.20 -15.58 34.02
N ALA A 754 26.25 -14.89 33.54
CA ALA A 754 26.97 -15.27 32.33
C ALA A 754 27.36 -16.76 32.39
N PRO A 755 26.93 -17.54 31.40
CA PRO A 755 27.90 -18.01 30.42
C PRO A 755 27.29 -17.99 28.99
N TRP A 756 27.41 -16.87 28.29
CA TRP A 756 26.99 -16.75 26.88
C TRP A 756 27.99 -17.37 25.88
N HIS A 757 28.96 -18.17 26.33
CA HIS A 757 30.00 -18.71 25.45
C HIS A 757 30.17 -20.25 25.45
N ASP A 758 29.70 -21.00 26.45
CA ASP A 758 30.10 -22.42 26.56
C ASP A 758 29.04 -23.48 26.21
N ASP A 759 27.73 -23.17 26.21
CA ASP A 759 26.69 -24.20 25.97
C ASP A 759 26.32 -24.44 24.50
N LEU A 760 26.89 -23.67 23.54
CA LEU A 760 26.59 -23.79 22.11
C LEU A 760 27.62 -24.60 21.30
N LEU A 761 28.68 -25.14 21.94
CA LEU A 761 29.69 -25.96 21.27
C LEU A 761 29.32 -27.46 21.11
N TRP A 762 28.18 -27.93 21.66
CA TRP A 762 27.82 -29.36 21.63
C TRP A 762 27.02 -29.82 20.38
N ARG A 763 26.92 -29.06 19.28
CA ARG A 763 26.22 -29.54 18.05
C ARG A 763 27.02 -29.50 16.75
N ALA A 764 28.33 -29.28 16.83
CA ALA A 764 29.21 -29.30 15.65
C ALA A 764 30.05 -30.59 15.50
N HIS A 765 29.97 -31.54 16.44
CA HIS A 765 30.67 -32.82 16.37
C HIS A 765 29.71 -34.00 16.29
N ASP A 766 28.97 -34.15 15.18
CA ASP A 766 28.46 -35.48 14.78
C ASP A 766 27.92 -35.56 13.33
N VAL A 767 28.69 -35.13 12.32
CA VAL A 767 28.49 -35.60 10.92
C VAL A 767 29.82 -35.62 10.16
N THR A 768 30.84 -36.27 10.72
CA THR A 768 32.03 -36.69 9.95
C THR A 768 32.55 -37.98 10.54
N THR A 769 31.88 -39.09 10.26
CA THR A 769 32.45 -40.45 10.14
C THR A 769 31.32 -41.45 9.93
N LYS A 770 31.14 -41.89 8.68
CA LYS A 770 30.72 -43.25 8.29
C LYS A 770 30.68 -43.34 6.76
N SER A 771 31.86 -43.47 6.18
CA SER A 771 32.06 -44.14 4.89
C SER A 771 32.81 -45.44 5.19
N HIS A 772 32.25 -46.57 4.74
CA HIS A 772 32.76 -47.96 4.64
C HIS A 772 31.51 -48.84 4.87
N GLU A 773 31.02 -49.70 3.98
CA GLU A 773 31.56 -50.52 2.88
C GLU A 773 30.42 -50.91 1.91
N ALA A 774 30.74 -51.13 0.62
CA ALA A 774 30.27 -52.26 -0.22
C ALA A 774 30.39 -51.94 -1.73
N THR A 775 31.60 -52.15 -2.24
CA THR A 775 32.04 -52.75 -3.52
C THR A 775 31.10 -53.02 -4.71
N ARG A 776 31.66 -52.67 -5.90
CA ARG A 776 31.66 -53.32 -7.25
C ARG A 776 30.42 -53.11 -8.15
N SER A 777 30.51 -52.84 -9.46
CA SER A 777 31.63 -52.77 -10.43
C SER A 777 31.25 -52.03 -11.74
N ARG A 778 32.25 -51.41 -12.40
CA ARG A 778 32.52 -51.25 -13.88
C ARG A 778 31.38 -50.70 -14.78
N SER A 779 31.59 -49.76 -15.72
CA SER A 779 32.78 -49.38 -16.50
C SER A 779 32.57 -48.02 -17.23
N ASP A 780 33.64 -47.22 -17.33
CA ASP A 780 34.14 -46.44 -18.48
C ASP A 780 33.16 -45.80 -19.50
N THR A 781 33.27 -44.54 -19.96
CA THR A 781 34.49 -43.77 -20.27
C THR A 781 34.22 -42.25 -20.42
N LYS A 782 35.23 -41.45 -20.02
CA LYS A 782 35.74 -40.19 -20.59
C LYS A 782 35.05 -38.81 -20.37
N ARG A 783 35.66 -38.08 -19.42
CA ARG A 783 36.30 -36.74 -19.50
C ARG A 783 35.54 -35.60 -20.22
N LEU A 784 35.24 -34.55 -19.44
CA LEU A 784 36.00 -33.28 -19.49
C LEU A 784 35.63 -32.40 -18.28
N ASN A 785 36.67 -31.92 -17.60
CA ASN A 785 36.59 -31.10 -16.40
C ASN A 785 36.90 -29.65 -16.77
N LEU A 786 36.12 -28.76 -16.16
CA LEU A 786 36.57 -27.58 -15.42
C LEU A 786 36.94 -26.25 -16.13
N PHE A 787 36.29 -25.22 -15.55
CA PHE A 787 36.80 -23.92 -15.08
C PHE A 787 36.67 -22.65 -15.96
N ARG A 788 35.85 -21.74 -15.39
CA ARG A 788 36.14 -20.33 -15.03
C ARG A 788 36.41 -19.33 -16.16
N VAL A 789 35.59 -18.28 -16.22
CA VAL A 789 36.00 -17.00 -16.84
C VAL A 789 35.65 -15.83 -15.92
N SER A 790 36.69 -15.04 -15.68
CA SER A 790 36.76 -13.77 -14.97
C SER A 790 36.29 -12.62 -15.86
N SER A 791 35.77 -11.57 -15.22
CA SER A 791 35.56 -10.22 -15.75
C SER A 791 36.81 -9.63 -16.39
N CYS A 792 36.67 -8.94 -17.53
CA CYS A 792 37.30 -7.64 -17.85
C CYS A 792 36.74 -7.02 -19.15
N ASP A 793 36.58 -5.71 -19.08
CA ASP A 793 36.46 -4.63 -20.08
C ASP A 793 36.60 -4.94 -21.58
N PHE A 794 35.79 -4.26 -22.41
CA PHE A 794 36.13 -4.05 -23.82
C PHE A 794 35.86 -2.63 -24.33
N VAL A 795 36.87 -2.16 -25.08
CA VAL A 795 37.14 -0.84 -25.65
C VAL A 795 36.45 -0.67 -27.01
N VAL A 796 35.97 0.55 -27.29
CA VAL A 796 35.48 0.97 -28.61
C VAL A 796 36.65 1.25 -29.55
N LYS A 797 36.68 0.60 -30.73
CA LYS A 797 37.55 0.96 -31.87
C LYS A 797 36.72 1.19 -33.13
N ASN A 798 36.82 2.39 -33.69
CA ASN A 798 36.37 2.76 -35.04
C ASN A 798 37.58 2.80 -36.00
N SER A 799 37.43 2.30 -37.23
CA SER A 799 37.96 2.89 -38.50
C SER A 799 37.78 1.95 -39.73
N PRO A 800 37.81 2.50 -40.97
CA PRO A 800 36.81 2.22 -42.02
C PRO A 800 37.37 1.67 -43.37
N ALA A 801 36.47 1.35 -44.32
CA ALA A 801 36.46 1.79 -45.74
C ALA A 801 35.89 0.74 -46.74
N SER A 802 34.91 1.14 -47.57
CA SER A 802 34.98 1.17 -49.06
C SER A 802 33.61 1.48 -49.70
N ILE A 803 33.66 2.08 -50.89
CA ILE A 803 32.69 2.98 -51.55
C ILE A 803 32.06 2.31 -52.78
N ASN A 804 30.79 2.61 -53.13
CA ASN A 804 30.39 3.06 -54.48
C ASN A 804 28.90 3.50 -54.64
N HIS A 805 28.73 4.49 -55.52
CA HIS A 805 27.61 5.41 -55.83
C HIS A 805 26.26 4.76 -56.26
N ALA A 806 25.07 5.41 -56.30
CA ALA A 806 24.70 6.79 -56.66
C ALA A 806 23.22 7.18 -56.31
N ARG A 807 22.96 8.50 -56.32
CA ARG A 807 21.68 9.26 -56.49
C ARG A 807 20.79 9.64 -55.28
N THR A 808 21.13 10.81 -54.71
CA THR A 808 20.31 12.01 -54.43
C THR A 808 18.81 11.86 -54.08
N ALA A 809 18.43 12.13 -52.82
CA ALA A 809 17.74 13.36 -52.37
C ALA A 809 17.28 13.27 -50.89
N SER A 810 17.36 14.40 -50.18
CA SER A 810 16.91 14.66 -48.79
C SER A 810 17.84 14.19 -47.65
N ALA A 811 18.80 15.05 -47.33
CA ALA A 811 19.58 14.98 -46.09
C ALA A 811 18.76 15.54 -44.92
N ALA A 812 18.17 14.65 -44.12
CA ALA A 812 17.89 14.91 -42.71
C ALA A 812 19.02 14.29 -41.88
N SER A 813 19.70 15.11 -41.09
CA SER A 813 20.75 14.70 -40.15
C SER A 813 20.28 13.51 -39.29
N SER A 814 20.81 12.31 -39.55
CA SER A 814 20.51 11.12 -38.72
C SER A 814 21.16 11.29 -37.35
N ALA A 815 20.39 11.77 -36.38
CA ALA A 815 20.78 11.67 -34.98
C ALA A 815 21.10 10.19 -34.68
N ALA A 816 22.23 9.92 -34.01
CA ALA A 816 22.61 8.55 -33.66
C ALA A 816 21.48 7.88 -32.87
N ARG A 817 20.90 6.82 -33.45
CA ARG A 817 19.83 6.06 -32.78
C ARG A 817 20.42 5.18 -31.68
N LEU A 818 19.85 5.30 -30.49
CA LEU A 818 20.13 4.46 -29.34
C LEU A 818 19.29 3.19 -29.41
N THR A 819 19.74 2.14 -28.72
CA THR A 819 19.02 0.88 -28.63
C THR A 819 18.92 0.41 -27.19
N LEU A 820 17.72 -0.01 -26.79
CA LEU A 820 17.48 -0.71 -25.54
C LEU A 820 16.75 -2.02 -25.85
N ALA A 821 17.09 -3.10 -25.16
CA ALA A 821 16.54 -4.42 -25.43
C ALA A 821 16.08 -5.12 -24.15
N SER A 822 15.13 -6.01 -24.35
CA SER A 822 14.66 -7.05 -23.43
C SER A 822 14.96 -8.41 -24.08
N GLU A 823 14.48 -9.49 -23.46
CA GLU A 823 14.63 -10.83 -24.02
C GLU A 823 13.94 -10.97 -25.39
N HIS A 824 12.76 -10.38 -25.56
CA HIS A 824 11.93 -10.58 -26.75
C HIS A 824 11.80 -9.36 -27.68
N PHE A 825 12.19 -8.18 -27.19
CA PHE A 825 11.98 -6.91 -27.90
C PHE A 825 13.24 -6.04 -27.91
N ARG A 826 13.47 -5.35 -29.03
CA ARG A 826 14.55 -4.37 -29.19
C ARG A 826 13.96 -3.04 -29.66
N VAL A 827 14.13 -1.98 -28.87
CA VAL A 827 13.65 -0.63 -29.21
C VAL A 827 14.81 0.22 -29.72
N SER A 828 14.67 0.75 -30.94
CA SER A 828 15.53 1.76 -31.55
C SER A 828 14.85 3.14 -31.44
N TYR A 829 15.55 4.11 -30.87
CA TYR A 829 15.00 5.43 -30.55
C TYR A 829 16.06 6.54 -30.69
N THR A 830 15.64 7.80 -30.79
CA THR A 830 16.57 8.95 -30.87
C THR A 830 16.93 9.49 -29.48
N ALA A 831 18.04 10.23 -29.37
CA ALA A 831 18.51 10.79 -28.09
C ALA A 831 17.52 11.76 -27.41
N GLN A 832 16.49 12.23 -28.12
CA GLN A 832 15.43 13.08 -27.55
C GLN A 832 14.38 12.29 -26.78
N ALA A 833 14.26 10.98 -26.98
CA ALA A 833 13.32 10.18 -26.20
C ALA A 833 13.85 9.97 -24.78
N GLU A 834 13.00 10.18 -23.77
CA GLU A 834 13.35 9.91 -22.38
C GLU A 834 13.61 8.42 -22.21
N ARG A 835 14.75 8.06 -21.60
CA ARG A 835 15.11 6.65 -21.36
C ARG A 835 14.00 5.87 -20.62
N ARG A 836 13.33 6.53 -19.68
CA ARG A 836 12.19 5.97 -18.94
C ARG A 836 11.05 5.52 -19.87
N ASP A 837 10.78 6.26 -20.94
CA ASP A 837 9.71 5.94 -21.89
C ASP A 837 10.06 4.71 -22.70
N VAL A 838 11.33 4.56 -23.06
CA VAL A 838 11.82 3.38 -23.77
C VAL A 838 11.75 2.14 -22.87
N GLU A 839 12.07 2.29 -21.58
CA GLU A 839 11.89 1.23 -20.58
C GLU A 839 10.40 0.89 -20.37
N ASP A 840 9.50 1.88 -20.41
CA ASP A 840 8.04 1.67 -20.36
C ASP A 840 7.52 0.92 -21.59
N VAL A 841 8.05 1.21 -22.78
CA VAL A 841 7.75 0.46 -24.02
C VAL A 841 8.12 -1.02 -23.84
N LEU A 842 9.33 -1.31 -23.37
CA LEU A 842 9.79 -2.69 -23.14
C LEU A 842 8.95 -3.42 -22.10
N ARG A 843 8.67 -2.78 -20.95
CA ARG A 843 7.80 -3.35 -19.92
C ARG A 843 6.41 -3.67 -20.45
N THR A 844 5.84 -2.76 -21.25
CA THR A 844 4.50 -2.92 -21.82
C THR A 844 4.44 -4.11 -22.77
N LEU A 845 5.46 -4.28 -23.61
CA LEU A 845 5.53 -5.37 -24.58
C LEU A 845 5.78 -6.74 -23.93
N GLU A 846 6.65 -6.82 -22.91
CA GLU A 846 6.84 -8.08 -22.16
C GLU A 846 5.58 -8.48 -21.36
N ALA A 847 4.85 -7.50 -20.82
CA ALA A 847 3.55 -7.76 -20.22
C ALA A 847 2.51 -8.23 -21.26
N ALA A 848 2.49 -7.62 -22.45
CA ALA A 848 1.61 -8.02 -23.55
C ALA A 848 1.93 -9.44 -24.06
N ARG A 849 3.21 -9.80 -24.13
CA ARG A 849 3.66 -11.16 -24.43
C ARG A 849 3.14 -12.18 -23.42
N THR A 850 3.27 -11.89 -22.13
CA THR A 850 2.80 -12.78 -21.06
C THR A 850 1.28 -12.98 -21.12
N ASP A 851 0.52 -11.90 -21.33
CA ASP A 851 -0.94 -11.94 -21.51
C ASP A 851 -1.34 -12.79 -22.73
N MET A 852 -0.67 -12.59 -23.87
CA MET A 852 -0.94 -13.36 -25.07
C MET A 852 -0.58 -14.85 -24.92
N GLN A 853 0.53 -15.16 -24.24
CA GLN A 853 0.92 -16.54 -23.94
C GLN A 853 -0.16 -17.26 -23.12
N GLN A 854 -0.76 -16.59 -22.14
CA GLN A 854 -1.85 -17.16 -21.34
C GLN A 854 -3.12 -17.40 -22.17
N ARG A 855 -3.47 -16.45 -23.06
CA ARG A 855 -4.64 -16.57 -23.95
C ARG A 855 -4.51 -17.73 -24.93
N LEU A 856 -3.34 -17.88 -25.54
CA LEU A 856 -3.06 -18.98 -26.46
C LEU A 856 -2.97 -20.33 -25.73
N ALA A 857 -2.34 -20.38 -24.54
CA ALA A 857 -2.32 -21.58 -23.73
C ALA A 857 -3.74 -22.06 -23.35
N ALA A 858 -4.65 -21.13 -23.05
CA ALA A 858 -6.07 -21.45 -22.82
C ALA A 858 -6.78 -21.99 -24.07
N ALA A 859 -6.26 -21.68 -25.27
CA ALA A 859 -6.68 -22.23 -26.55
C ALA A 859 -5.96 -23.52 -26.95
N SER A 860 -5.06 -24.04 -26.09
CA SER A 860 -4.14 -25.13 -26.41
C SER A 860 -3.28 -24.85 -27.65
N LEU A 861 -2.90 -23.58 -27.82
CA LEU A 861 -1.98 -23.10 -28.83
C LEU A 861 -0.72 -22.60 -28.14
N ASP A 862 0.43 -22.90 -28.71
CA ASP A 862 1.68 -22.30 -28.27
C ASP A 862 1.82 -20.89 -28.85
N LEU A 863 2.44 -19.99 -28.09
CA LEU A 863 2.85 -18.71 -28.64
C LEU A 863 3.84 -18.99 -29.78
N PRO A 864 3.59 -18.51 -31.01
CA PRO A 864 4.49 -18.75 -32.12
C PRO A 864 5.88 -18.22 -31.76
N ALA A 865 6.91 -18.94 -32.21
CA ALA A 865 8.30 -18.54 -32.03
C ALA A 865 8.56 -17.25 -32.82
N LEU A 866 8.19 -16.12 -32.21
CA LEU A 866 8.45 -14.81 -32.74
C LEU A 866 9.91 -14.48 -32.46
N PRO A 867 10.71 -14.32 -33.50
CA PRO A 867 12.08 -13.90 -33.31
C PRO A 867 12.08 -12.42 -32.87
N VAL A 868 13.13 -11.97 -32.15
CA VAL A 868 13.17 -10.65 -31.48
C VAL A 868 12.55 -9.55 -32.36
N LEU A 869 11.49 -8.92 -31.84
CA LEU A 869 10.76 -7.87 -32.55
C LEU A 869 11.50 -6.54 -32.45
N GLU A 870 11.62 -5.86 -33.58
CA GLU A 870 12.22 -4.52 -33.65
C GLU A 870 11.15 -3.45 -33.50
N ILE A 871 11.30 -2.59 -32.51
CA ILE A 871 10.45 -1.44 -32.29
C ILE A 871 11.24 -0.21 -32.70
N VAL A 872 10.67 0.60 -33.56
CA VAL A 872 11.29 1.84 -34.02
C VAL A 872 10.43 3.02 -33.58
N ALA A 873 10.96 3.85 -32.69
CA ALA A 873 10.33 5.12 -32.33
C ALA A 873 10.90 6.23 -33.22
N HIS A 874 10.07 6.77 -34.13
CA HIS A 874 10.47 7.88 -34.99
C HIS A 874 10.57 9.20 -34.22
N GLU A 875 11.41 10.13 -34.69
CA GLU A 875 11.60 11.43 -34.05
C GLU A 875 10.43 12.38 -34.34
N THR A 876 9.91 12.33 -35.56
CA THR A 876 8.78 13.17 -35.98
C THR A 876 7.67 12.37 -36.64
N THR A 877 6.44 12.88 -36.59
CA THR A 877 5.32 12.29 -37.35
C THR A 877 5.61 12.28 -38.85
N GLY A 878 6.33 13.28 -39.38
CA GLY A 878 6.73 13.31 -40.79
C GLY A 878 7.68 12.16 -41.18
N GLU A 879 8.62 11.82 -40.31
CA GLU A 879 9.52 10.67 -40.50
C GLU A 879 8.76 9.34 -40.48
N PHE A 880 7.81 9.17 -39.53
CA PHE A 880 6.93 8.00 -39.48
C PHE A 880 6.11 7.86 -40.77
N VAL A 881 5.45 8.94 -41.21
CA VAL A 881 4.66 8.95 -42.45
C VAL A 881 5.54 8.63 -43.66
N GLY A 882 6.72 9.24 -43.76
CA GLY A 882 7.64 9.00 -44.87
C GLY A 882 8.20 7.58 -44.91
N THR A 883 8.44 6.96 -43.76
CA THR A 883 9.01 5.59 -43.66
C THR A 883 7.95 4.51 -43.84
N THR A 884 6.77 4.72 -43.24
CA THR A 884 5.71 3.71 -43.21
C THR A 884 4.70 3.89 -44.34
N GLY A 885 4.60 5.06 -44.96
CA GLY A 885 3.50 5.37 -45.90
C GLY A 885 2.12 5.40 -45.23
N GLN A 886 2.05 5.27 -43.89
CA GLN A 886 0.82 5.39 -43.14
C GLN A 886 0.45 6.87 -43.00
N PRO A 887 -0.85 7.20 -42.91
CA PRO A 887 -1.28 8.57 -42.72
C PRO A 887 -0.84 9.11 -41.36
N ALA A 888 -0.68 10.44 -41.26
CA ALA A 888 -0.20 11.11 -40.04
C ALA A 888 -1.07 10.90 -38.79
N TRP A 889 -2.29 10.38 -38.97
CA TRP A 889 -3.20 10.03 -37.88
C TRP A 889 -3.01 8.59 -37.37
N ALA A 890 -2.32 7.70 -38.08
CA ALA A 890 -2.05 6.32 -37.64
C ALA A 890 -0.99 6.33 -36.53
N ALA A 891 -1.25 5.67 -35.40
CA ALA A 891 -0.36 5.72 -34.24
C ALA A 891 0.93 4.90 -34.43
N ALA A 892 0.81 3.77 -35.14
CA ALA A 892 1.88 2.83 -35.39
C ALA A 892 1.58 2.02 -36.66
N ALA A 893 2.54 1.16 -37.03
CA ALA A 893 2.39 0.19 -38.10
C ALA A 893 3.21 -1.07 -37.81
N THR A 894 2.58 -2.24 -37.91
CA THR A 894 3.27 -3.53 -37.87
C THR A 894 3.61 -4.04 -39.27
N ARG A 895 4.86 -4.45 -39.47
CA ARG A 895 5.37 -5.05 -40.71
C ARG A 895 6.25 -6.26 -40.37
N GLY A 896 5.63 -7.44 -40.33
CA GLY A 896 6.31 -8.68 -39.97
C GLY A 896 6.95 -8.59 -38.60
N ARG A 897 8.27 -8.46 -38.54
CA ARG A 897 9.03 -8.42 -37.28
C ARG A 897 9.27 -7.01 -36.73
N ARG A 898 8.75 -5.98 -37.40
CA ARG A 898 9.01 -4.59 -37.04
C ARG A 898 7.71 -3.87 -36.70
N ILE A 899 7.72 -3.13 -35.60
CA ILE A 899 6.68 -2.19 -35.19
C ILE A 899 7.26 -0.78 -35.29
N GLU A 900 6.74 0.01 -36.22
CA GLU A 900 7.13 1.41 -36.44
C GLU A 900 6.14 2.30 -35.67
N LEU A 901 6.63 3.16 -34.77
CA LEU A 901 5.83 4.01 -33.89
C LEU A 901 6.01 5.48 -34.27
N GLN A 902 4.92 6.25 -34.24
CA GLN A 902 5.03 7.71 -34.14
C GLN A 902 5.86 8.12 -32.90
N PRO A 903 6.31 9.38 -32.82
CA PRO A 903 7.13 9.84 -31.70
C PRO A 903 6.52 9.51 -30.35
N LEU A 904 7.33 8.94 -29.44
CA LEU A 904 6.84 8.48 -28.13
C LEU A 904 6.17 9.62 -27.36
N ALA A 905 6.71 10.84 -27.44
CA ALA A 905 6.11 12.03 -26.85
C ALA A 905 4.70 12.33 -27.42
N THR A 906 4.50 12.14 -28.73
CA THR A 906 3.20 12.31 -29.39
C THR A 906 2.21 11.26 -28.92
N LEU A 907 2.62 9.99 -28.87
CA LEU A 907 1.77 8.88 -28.43
C LEU A 907 1.41 8.99 -26.94
N ARG A 908 2.34 9.46 -26.10
CA ARG A 908 2.09 9.77 -24.68
C ARG A 908 1.14 10.94 -24.51
N LYS A 909 1.36 12.06 -25.22
CA LYS A 909 0.48 13.24 -25.17
C LYS A 909 -0.94 12.91 -25.60
N ARG A 910 -1.11 11.98 -26.54
CA ARG A 910 -2.41 11.46 -26.97
C ARG A 910 -2.99 10.39 -26.03
N GLY A 911 -2.22 9.91 -25.06
CA GLY A 911 -2.64 8.86 -24.13
C GLY A 911 -2.78 7.46 -24.76
N VAL A 912 -2.28 7.23 -25.96
CA VAL A 912 -2.52 5.97 -26.71
C VAL A 912 -1.34 5.02 -26.73
N LEU A 913 -0.17 5.39 -26.18
CA LEU A 913 1.06 4.59 -26.28
C LEU A 913 0.88 3.13 -25.82
N THR A 914 0.24 2.91 -24.67
CA THR A 914 0.07 1.56 -24.11
C THR A 914 -0.86 0.70 -24.95
N THR A 915 -2.01 1.24 -25.34
CA THR A 915 -3.00 0.51 -26.15
C THR A 915 -2.43 0.21 -27.54
N THR A 916 -1.79 1.19 -28.18
CA THR A 916 -1.10 1.01 -29.46
C THR A 916 -0.05 -0.10 -29.39
N LEU A 917 0.85 -0.11 -28.38
CA LEU A 917 1.86 -1.17 -28.27
C LEU A 917 1.23 -2.57 -28.13
N ARG A 918 0.17 -2.70 -27.33
CA ARG A 918 -0.54 -3.97 -27.14
C ARG A 918 -1.28 -4.41 -28.41
N HIS A 919 -1.87 -3.45 -29.13
CA HIS A 919 -2.57 -3.65 -30.40
C HIS A 919 -1.60 -4.14 -31.49
N GLU A 920 -0.48 -3.44 -31.71
CA GLU A 920 0.53 -3.85 -32.68
C GLU A 920 1.18 -5.21 -32.34
N TYR A 921 1.42 -5.47 -31.05
CA TYR A 921 1.91 -6.78 -30.63
C TYR A 921 0.88 -7.90 -30.89
N ALA A 922 -0.41 -7.64 -30.68
CA ALA A 922 -1.46 -8.59 -31.00
C ALA A 922 -1.49 -8.90 -32.51
N HIS A 923 -1.32 -7.90 -33.38
CA HIS A 923 -1.16 -8.12 -34.82
C HIS A 923 0.03 -9.01 -35.15
N ALA A 924 1.21 -8.76 -34.58
CA ALA A 924 2.39 -9.60 -34.81
C ALA A 924 2.15 -11.07 -34.45
N VAL A 925 1.37 -11.33 -33.39
CA VAL A 925 1.01 -12.69 -32.98
C VAL A 925 -0.07 -13.29 -33.90
N ILE A 926 -1.10 -12.53 -34.25
CA ILE A 926 -2.18 -12.96 -35.16
C ILE A 926 -1.61 -13.33 -36.53
N ASP A 927 -0.70 -12.52 -37.06
CA ASP A 927 -0.04 -12.77 -38.34
C ASP A 927 0.82 -14.02 -38.30
N ALA A 928 1.58 -14.22 -37.21
CA ALA A 928 2.40 -15.41 -37.03
C ALA A 928 1.57 -16.69 -36.86
N LEU A 929 0.45 -16.62 -36.14
CA LEU A 929 -0.46 -17.75 -35.96
C LEU A 929 -1.19 -18.13 -37.24
N SER A 930 -1.68 -17.12 -37.98
CA SER A 930 -2.46 -17.35 -39.21
C SER A 930 -1.58 -17.49 -40.46
N LYS A 931 -0.27 -17.28 -40.34
CA LYS A 931 0.66 -17.13 -41.47
C LYS A 931 0.22 -16.00 -42.42
N GLY A 932 -0.36 -14.94 -41.86
CA GLY A 932 -0.87 -13.78 -42.58
C GLY A 932 -2.17 -14.03 -43.35
N ARG A 933 -2.94 -15.07 -43.00
CA ARG A 933 -4.19 -15.45 -43.67
C ARG A 933 -5.46 -15.06 -42.92
N ALA A 934 -5.34 -14.52 -41.70
CA ALA A 934 -6.50 -14.05 -40.95
C ALA A 934 -7.21 -12.92 -41.72
N PRO A 935 -8.54 -12.96 -41.88
CA PRO A 935 -9.31 -11.83 -42.42
C PRO A 935 -9.04 -10.55 -41.62
N ARG A 936 -8.94 -9.40 -42.28
CA ARG A 936 -8.69 -8.10 -41.63
C ARG A 936 -9.70 -7.81 -40.53
N TRP A 937 -10.99 -8.03 -40.77
CA TRP A 937 -12.00 -7.76 -39.73
C TRP A 937 -11.79 -8.61 -38.48
N LEU A 938 -11.32 -9.85 -38.64
CA LEU A 938 -11.06 -10.76 -37.52
C LEU A 938 -9.76 -10.35 -36.80
N ALA A 939 -8.71 -10.05 -37.57
CA ALA A 939 -7.42 -9.62 -37.03
C ALA A 939 -7.54 -8.30 -36.25
N GLU A 940 -8.14 -7.26 -36.85
CA GLU A 940 -8.37 -5.95 -36.22
C GLU A 940 -9.29 -6.08 -34.99
N GLY A 941 -10.39 -6.82 -35.11
CA GLY A 941 -11.32 -7.01 -33.99
C GLY A 941 -10.69 -7.75 -32.80
N LEU A 942 -9.84 -8.75 -33.06
CA LEU A 942 -9.08 -9.45 -32.01
C LEU A 942 -7.95 -8.61 -31.44
N ALA A 943 -7.25 -7.82 -32.25
CA ALA A 943 -6.23 -6.88 -31.79
C ALA A 943 -6.85 -5.84 -30.84
N VAL A 944 -7.97 -5.24 -31.22
CA VAL A 944 -8.77 -4.33 -30.36
C VAL A 944 -9.18 -5.02 -29.06
N TYR A 945 -9.65 -6.27 -29.13
CA TYR A 945 -10.07 -7.04 -27.97
C TYR A 945 -8.90 -7.35 -27.02
N ALA A 946 -7.77 -7.83 -27.54
CA ALA A 946 -6.58 -8.18 -26.76
C ALA A 946 -5.87 -6.93 -26.18
N ALA A 947 -5.88 -5.81 -26.93
CA ALA A 947 -5.33 -4.54 -26.48
C ALA A 947 -6.16 -3.87 -25.38
N GLY A 948 -7.45 -4.23 -25.25
CA GLY A 948 -8.39 -3.61 -24.32
C GLY A 948 -9.01 -2.31 -24.84
N GLU A 949 -8.94 -2.06 -26.15
CA GLU A 949 -9.42 -0.83 -26.81
C GLU A 949 -10.94 -0.80 -27.00
N GLY A 950 -11.61 -1.93 -26.78
CA GLY A 950 -13.05 -2.09 -26.93
C GLY A 950 -13.88 -1.06 -26.15
N VAL A 951 -13.39 -0.60 -24.99
CA VAL A 951 -14.07 0.43 -24.18
C VAL A 951 -14.09 1.79 -24.88
N MET A 952 -12.99 2.16 -25.55
CA MET A 952 -12.92 3.42 -26.31
C MET A 952 -13.76 3.33 -27.58
N LEU A 953 -13.75 2.18 -28.25
CA LEU A 953 -14.48 1.97 -29.50
C LEU A 953 -15.98 1.71 -29.30
N ALA A 954 -16.42 1.31 -28.10
CA ALA A 954 -17.84 1.21 -27.74
C ALA A 954 -18.58 2.55 -27.81
N ARG A 955 -17.85 3.68 -27.71
CA ARG A 955 -18.40 5.05 -27.82
C ARG A 955 -18.56 5.52 -29.27
N VAL A 956 -17.97 4.82 -30.24
CA VAL A 956 -18.11 5.15 -31.66
C VAL A 956 -19.49 4.69 -32.11
N ALA A 957 -20.31 5.65 -32.57
CA ALA A 957 -21.67 5.41 -33.02
C ALA A 957 -21.71 4.22 -33.98
N ALA A 958 -22.61 3.26 -33.72
CA ALA A 958 -22.80 2.15 -34.63
C ALA A 958 -23.22 2.71 -36.01
N PRO A 959 -22.65 2.21 -37.12
CA PRO A 959 -23.11 2.60 -38.44
C PRO A 959 -24.62 2.33 -38.55
N LYS A 960 -25.34 3.23 -39.22
CA LYS A 960 -26.82 3.15 -39.35
C LYS A 960 -27.29 1.81 -39.94
N GLN A 961 -26.41 1.14 -40.68
CA GLN A 961 -26.60 -0.19 -41.23
C GLN A 961 -25.48 -1.11 -40.70
N ARG A 962 -25.82 -2.32 -40.26
CA ARG A 962 -24.84 -3.33 -39.85
C ARG A 962 -24.12 -3.84 -41.09
N LEU A 963 -22.80 -3.65 -41.13
CA LEU A 963 -21.94 -4.18 -42.19
C LEU A 963 -21.77 -5.68 -42.02
N SER A 964 -21.82 -6.41 -43.13
CA SER A 964 -21.40 -7.81 -43.21
C SER A 964 -19.87 -7.95 -43.04
N THR A 965 -19.39 -9.15 -42.75
CA THR A 965 -17.95 -9.42 -42.63
C THR A 965 -17.19 -9.17 -43.93
N ASP A 966 -17.82 -9.40 -45.09
CA ASP A 966 -17.22 -9.13 -46.40
C ASP A 966 -17.10 -7.63 -46.68
N GLU A 967 -18.10 -6.85 -46.30
CA GLU A 967 -18.04 -5.38 -46.38
C GLU A 967 -17.00 -4.81 -45.42
N LEU A 968 -16.88 -5.35 -44.21
CA LEU A 968 -15.82 -4.98 -43.27
C LEU A 968 -14.43 -5.31 -43.83
N GLU A 969 -14.27 -6.48 -44.43
CA GLU A 969 -13.00 -6.90 -45.04
C GLU A 969 -12.55 -5.93 -46.14
N GLN A 970 -13.47 -5.51 -47.00
CA GLN A 970 -13.18 -4.55 -48.07
C GLN A 970 -12.90 -3.14 -47.55
N GLN A 971 -13.72 -2.62 -46.63
CA GLN A 971 -13.59 -1.24 -46.14
C GLN A 971 -12.38 -1.05 -45.23
N LEU A 972 -11.98 -2.07 -44.46
CA LEU A 972 -10.76 -2.04 -43.64
C LEU A 972 -9.47 -1.99 -44.47
N ALA A 973 -9.51 -2.39 -45.75
CA ALA A 973 -8.32 -2.38 -46.60
C ALA A 973 -7.82 -0.96 -46.91
N GLN A 974 -8.74 0.00 -47.05
CA GLN A 974 -8.43 1.40 -47.38
C GLN A 974 -9.46 2.36 -46.77
N PRO A 975 -9.38 2.66 -45.46
CA PRO A 975 -10.28 3.62 -44.84
C PRO A 975 -10.02 5.04 -45.38
N ALA A 976 -11.06 5.78 -45.75
CA ALA A 976 -10.93 7.12 -46.33
C ALA A 976 -10.63 8.21 -45.29
N SER A 977 -10.86 7.94 -44.00
CA SER A 977 -10.53 8.87 -42.91
C SER A 977 -10.25 8.17 -41.57
N ALA A 978 -9.62 8.91 -40.64
CA ALA A 978 -9.42 8.43 -39.26
C ALA A 978 -10.74 8.14 -38.52
N ALA A 979 -11.80 8.89 -38.83
CA ALA A 979 -13.12 8.68 -38.22
C ALA A 979 -13.78 7.39 -38.74
N GLU A 980 -13.67 7.16 -40.05
CA GLU A 980 -14.15 5.93 -40.68
C GLU A 980 -13.38 4.71 -40.21
N MET A 981 -12.04 4.77 -40.14
CA MET A 981 -11.24 3.67 -39.58
C MET A 981 -11.72 3.28 -38.18
N ARG A 982 -11.93 4.25 -37.28
CA ARG A 982 -12.43 3.97 -35.92
C ARG A 982 -13.82 3.32 -35.94
N ALA A 983 -14.70 3.74 -36.85
CA ALA A 983 -16.02 3.14 -37.01
C ALA A 983 -15.94 1.69 -37.49
N LEU A 984 -15.03 1.40 -38.42
CA LEU A 984 -14.77 0.06 -38.92
C LEU A 984 -14.14 -0.84 -37.85
N TYR A 985 -13.18 -0.32 -37.07
CA TYR A 985 -12.58 -1.05 -35.94
C TYR A 985 -13.62 -1.38 -34.87
N ALA A 986 -14.51 -0.43 -34.55
CA ALA A 986 -15.62 -0.67 -33.64
C ALA A 986 -16.60 -1.73 -34.18
N ALA A 987 -16.85 -1.77 -35.48
CA ALA A 987 -17.70 -2.78 -36.11
C ALA A 987 -17.04 -4.18 -36.11
N ALA A 988 -15.77 -4.28 -36.50
CA ALA A 988 -14.96 -5.48 -36.43
C ALA A 988 -14.90 -6.06 -35.00
N TYR A 989 -14.66 -5.21 -34.01
CA TYR A 989 -14.67 -5.59 -32.59
C TYR A 989 -16.02 -6.17 -32.14
N ARG A 990 -17.15 -5.59 -32.58
CA ARG A 990 -18.49 -6.10 -32.26
C ARG A 990 -18.73 -7.50 -32.82
N GLU A 991 -18.27 -7.78 -34.03
CA GLU A 991 -18.36 -9.11 -34.64
C GLU A 991 -17.47 -10.13 -33.91
N VAL A 992 -16.23 -9.75 -33.56
CA VAL A 992 -15.35 -10.60 -32.73
C VAL A 992 -15.96 -10.90 -31.36
N LEU A 993 -16.53 -9.90 -30.68
CA LEU A 993 -17.24 -10.13 -29.42
C LEU A 993 -18.45 -11.06 -29.59
N ALA A 994 -19.18 -10.96 -30.69
CA ALA A 994 -20.29 -11.87 -30.97
C ALA A 994 -19.79 -13.32 -31.13
N LEU A 995 -18.67 -13.52 -31.82
CA LEU A 995 -18.02 -14.83 -31.98
C LEU A 995 -17.50 -15.38 -30.64
N ILE A 996 -16.81 -14.56 -29.85
CA ILE A 996 -16.32 -14.94 -28.52
C ILE A 996 -17.49 -15.34 -27.60
N ARG A 997 -18.62 -14.62 -27.64
CA ARG A 997 -19.82 -15.00 -26.86
C ARG A 997 -20.42 -16.33 -27.31
N LYS A 998 -20.45 -16.57 -28.61
CA LYS A 998 -21.06 -17.77 -29.19
C LYS A 998 -20.20 -19.02 -28.95
N GLU A 999 -18.88 -18.90 -29.05
CA GLU A 999 -17.99 -20.07 -29.18
C GLU A 999 -16.89 -20.11 -28.10
N GLY A 1000 -16.72 -19.04 -27.33
CA GLY A 1000 -15.65 -18.86 -26.36
C GLY A 1000 -14.35 -18.37 -27.02
N GLU A 1001 -13.64 -17.50 -26.31
CA GLU A 1001 -12.36 -16.94 -26.78
C GLU A 1001 -11.33 -18.02 -27.21
N PRO A 1002 -11.14 -19.14 -26.47
CA PRO A 1002 -10.25 -20.22 -26.90
C PRO A 1002 -10.57 -20.82 -28.28
N ARG A 1003 -11.85 -20.84 -28.69
CA ARG A 1003 -12.22 -21.33 -30.03
C ARG A 1003 -11.88 -20.30 -31.09
N VAL A 1004 -12.10 -19.01 -30.84
CA VAL A 1004 -11.81 -17.94 -31.81
C VAL A 1004 -10.31 -17.88 -32.13
N TRP A 1005 -9.43 -18.00 -31.12
CA TRP A 1005 -7.98 -18.10 -31.35
C TRP A 1005 -7.58 -19.32 -32.19
N ARG A 1006 -8.27 -20.46 -32.02
CA ARG A 1006 -8.07 -21.62 -32.90
C ARG A 1006 -8.52 -21.34 -34.33
N HIS A 1007 -9.61 -20.62 -34.56
CA HIS A 1007 -10.02 -20.24 -35.92
C HIS A 1007 -8.91 -19.43 -36.60
N VAL A 1008 -8.29 -18.48 -35.90
CA VAL A 1008 -7.14 -17.70 -36.42
C VAL A 1008 -5.96 -18.61 -36.78
N ALA A 1009 -5.62 -19.57 -35.93
CA ALA A 1009 -4.52 -20.51 -36.20
C ALA A 1009 -4.79 -21.48 -37.37
N HIS A 1010 -6.06 -21.75 -37.68
CA HIS A 1010 -6.48 -22.63 -38.79
C HIS A 1010 -6.83 -21.86 -40.08
N SER A 1011 -6.82 -20.51 -40.05
CA SER A 1011 -7.07 -19.64 -41.20
C SER A 1011 -5.95 -19.72 -42.23
#